data_AF-A0A1F5RUT5-F1
#
_entry.id   AF-A0A1F5RUT5-F1
#
_cell.length_a   1.000
_cell.length_b   1.000
_cell.length_c   1.000
_cell.angle_alpha   90.00
_cell.angle_beta   90.00
_cell.angle_gamma   90.00
#
_symmetry.space_group_name_H-M   'P 1'
#
loop_
_entity.id
_entity.type
_entity.pdbx_description
1 polymer ?
#
loop_
_entity_poly.entity_id
_entity_poly.type
_entity_poly.pdbx_seq_one_letter_code
_entity_poly.pdbx_strand_id
1 'polypeptide(L)'
;MIRGTVAGMRAFRSVRTPAALLAALALGGCAAVSPGPPRSAATRPLPGYDRRVDALAAADSAALAGRRIVLDPGHGGIFRGALGVGGLTEAEVNLGVALFLRGLLEARGAEVRMTRTDDRDFLSPADSSLRSDLAERVRIANAFAPDLFVSIHHNADARGAHDVNETQTYYKLGDEGPSLEAAESVHRFLVRNLGIRAQRIVPGNYFVLRGSEAPALLTESSYITNPDVESRLALAAKQRLEAEALLLGIAHYFSRGAPRIARFVALGTPGSVSDTLFDEIAAPRLAARIEGAFDEARLELDGAAIPAERRGQELEWLPAPLAAGRHVAELQVRRAGAGTSRARRLAFTVRRAPARLAAASRGVAGPAGGLVAVRVAVFDRLGLALRDSLPLRLRALARGVAPADTAIVARDGAAWAYLRVTPLRKGAPRPVVRAALATPAGAPRPAAGGVTATLAVGSAAAPPPGVWTGFARAMPDGTPLAGVRGTEEPAPRVSWLNRDGFAVLRAGEGGGPGVQALAGYRPWDDDTLPPRLVAIADGALHGRRIVLDPDGGGDDAGGVGPSGTRGASLNLSAARILAGYLTAAGAEVRLTREGDFAISDVERVQISEAFGAERFLRIAHRAEPPIVGYYFSSAAGRRWADATARTLGALGLPAPAPAEDAQYPLQQTSCPALAISAARVDDPRSEVRLLQPGALRAEAYALFLALAREWAPAANWPLDSIRVRADGRPLPGAAVVLGRSLLLETGPDGWVRFAHTEPGPLRARVEDPRLPAAELLLDFPRGVVEAGPADR
;
A
#
# COMPACT_ATOMS: atom_id res chain seq x y z
N MET A 1 10.05 37.24 52.94
CA MET A 1 11.32 37.05 53.66
C MET A 1 12.43 36.92 52.63
N ILE A 2 13.44 37.81 52.74
CA ILE A 2 14.82 37.78 52.18
C ILE A 2 14.92 37.74 50.62
N ARG A 3 15.05 38.84 49.86
CA ARG A 3 16.07 39.94 49.70
C ARG A 3 17.44 39.52 49.13
N GLY A 4 17.87 40.22 48.05
CA GLY A 4 19.27 40.46 47.68
C GLY A 4 19.53 40.66 46.16
N THR A 5 19.27 41.84 45.56
CA THR A 5 20.25 42.86 45.10
C THR A 5 21.53 42.37 44.41
N VAL A 6 21.81 42.88 43.19
CA VAL A 6 23.10 43.52 42.83
C VAL A 6 22.86 44.59 41.76
N ALA A 7 23.34 45.81 42.03
CA ALA A 7 23.60 46.88 41.07
C ALA A 7 25.12 46.96 40.83
N GLY A 8 25.55 47.37 39.63
CA GLY A 8 26.97 47.60 39.36
C GLY A 8 27.24 48.19 37.96
N MET A 9 27.32 49.52 37.89
CA MET A 9 27.91 50.30 36.80
C MET A 9 29.36 49.88 36.50
N ARG A 10 29.77 49.95 35.22
CA ARG A 10 31.00 50.66 34.82
C ARG A 10 31.08 50.91 33.31
N ALA A 11 31.56 52.10 33.01
CA ALA A 11 31.66 52.75 31.70
C ALA A 11 32.97 52.41 30.96
N PHE A 12 32.90 52.55 29.64
CA PHE A 12 33.91 52.97 28.65
C PHE A 12 35.38 52.55 28.82
N ARG A 13 35.91 51.86 27.80
CA ARG A 13 37.17 52.23 27.13
C ARG A 13 37.23 51.70 25.69
N SER A 14 37.48 52.63 24.78
CA SER A 14 37.79 52.48 23.36
C SER A 14 39.17 51.87 23.12
N VAL A 15 39.35 50.98 22.13
CA VAL A 15 40.58 50.86 21.33
C VAL A 15 40.24 50.43 19.90
N ARG A 16 40.96 51.07 18.97
CA ARG A 16 40.91 51.08 17.50
C ARG A 16 41.36 49.76 16.85
N THR A 17 40.89 49.50 15.63
CA THR A 17 41.69 48.87 14.57
C THR A 17 41.46 49.59 13.23
N PRO A 18 42.54 49.82 12.43
CA PRO A 18 42.48 50.66 11.24
C PRO A 18 42.27 49.86 9.94
N ALA A 19 41.70 50.54 8.96
CA ALA A 19 41.75 50.16 7.56
C ALA A 19 43.13 50.51 6.96
N ALA A 20 43.72 49.59 6.20
CA ALA A 20 44.65 49.88 5.11
C ALA A 20 44.94 48.60 4.31
N LEU A 21 44.65 48.63 3.01
CA LEU A 21 45.71 48.43 2.02
C LEU A 21 45.32 49.08 0.68
N LEU A 22 46.12 50.08 0.31
CA LEU A 22 46.08 50.83 -0.95
C LEU A 22 46.88 50.11 -2.03
N ALA A 23 46.48 50.36 -3.27
CA ALA A 23 47.19 50.04 -4.50
C ALA A 23 48.56 50.72 -4.65
N ALA A 24 49.50 50.05 -5.32
CA ALA A 24 50.13 50.50 -6.58
C ALA A 24 51.48 49.79 -6.80
N LEU A 25 51.64 49.14 -7.97
CA LEU A 25 52.85 49.23 -8.81
C LEU A 25 52.63 48.47 -10.13
N ALA A 26 52.75 49.23 -11.23
CA ALA A 26 52.78 48.75 -12.60
C ALA A 26 54.21 48.42 -13.02
N LEU A 27 54.38 47.39 -13.86
CA LEU A 27 55.10 47.39 -15.16
C LEU A 27 55.63 45.99 -15.53
N GLY A 28 55.28 45.54 -16.74
CA GLY A 28 56.14 44.66 -17.54
C GLY A 28 55.58 43.26 -17.86
N GLY A 29 55.19 43.04 -19.12
CA GLY A 29 55.18 41.69 -19.71
C GLY A 29 53.95 41.37 -20.56
N CYS A 30 53.91 41.88 -21.79
CA CYS A 30 52.97 41.43 -22.82
C CYS A 30 53.24 39.95 -23.19
N ALA A 31 52.30 39.06 -22.87
CA ALA A 31 52.05 37.87 -23.66
C ALA A 31 50.57 37.89 -24.01
N ALA A 32 50.28 38.31 -25.25
CA ALA A 32 48.93 38.27 -25.80
C ALA A 32 48.50 36.80 -25.94
N VAL A 33 47.81 36.28 -24.94
CA VAL A 33 46.97 35.11 -25.11
C VAL A 33 45.86 35.55 -26.06
N SER A 34 45.92 35.09 -27.31
CA SER A 34 44.82 35.29 -28.24
C SER A 34 43.53 34.83 -27.57
N PRO A 35 42.46 35.63 -27.54
CA PRO A 35 41.18 35.11 -27.11
C PRO A 35 40.87 33.97 -28.06
N GLY A 36 40.83 32.74 -27.52
CA GLY A 36 40.26 31.62 -28.25
C GLY A 36 38.90 32.04 -28.77
N PRO A 37 38.45 31.53 -29.93
CA PRO A 37 37.12 31.85 -30.44
C PRO A 37 36.13 31.68 -29.28
N PRO A 38 35.18 32.60 -29.06
CA PRO A 38 34.20 32.43 -28.01
C PRO A 38 33.66 31.02 -28.15
N ARG A 39 33.82 30.19 -27.09
CA ARG A 39 33.12 28.91 -27.05
C ARG A 39 31.68 29.26 -27.33
N SER A 40 31.17 28.82 -28.47
CA SER A 40 29.76 28.92 -28.81
C SER A 40 29.01 28.52 -27.55
N ALA A 41 28.36 29.48 -26.89
CA ALA A 41 27.35 29.16 -25.91
C ALA A 41 26.37 28.31 -26.69
N ALA A 42 26.39 26.99 -26.43
CA ALA A 42 25.38 26.11 -26.96
C ALA A 42 24.05 26.80 -26.64
N THR A 43 23.34 27.22 -27.69
CA THR A 43 22.00 27.77 -27.59
C THR A 43 21.24 26.81 -26.69
N ARG A 44 20.81 27.26 -25.51
CA ARG A 44 19.99 26.46 -24.61
C ARG A 44 18.55 26.68 -25.05
N PRO A 45 17.93 25.86 -25.91
CA PRO A 45 16.53 26.05 -26.22
C PRO A 45 15.74 25.37 -25.10
N LEU A 46 14.88 26.12 -24.42
CA LEU A 46 13.49 25.79 -24.12
C LEU A 46 12.96 26.73 -23.02
N PRO A 47 12.18 27.75 -23.40
CA PRO A 47 11.00 28.04 -22.60
C PRO A 47 9.78 28.23 -23.51
N GLY A 48 8.73 27.48 -23.22
CA GLY A 48 7.45 27.58 -23.92
C GLY A 48 6.72 28.91 -23.68
N TYR A 49 5.42 28.93 -23.96
CA TYR A 49 4.52 30.09 -23.85
C TYR A 49 4.81 31.21 -24.87
N ASP A 50 5.39 30.94 -26.04
CA ASP A 50 5.66 31.99 -27.03
C ASP A 50 4.36 32.58 -27.59
N ARG A 51 3.55 31.74 -28.24
CA ARG A 51 2.24 32.08 -28.79
C ARG A 51 1.37 30.83 -28.92
N ARG A 52 0.06 31.02 -28.79
CA ARG A 52 -0.94 30.01 -29.16
C ARG A 52 -0.89 29.76 -30.67
N VAL A 53 -0.90 28.51 -31.07
CA VAL A 53 -0.86 28.08 -32.49
C VAL A 53 -2.28 27.84 -33.01
N ASP A 54 -3.13 27.25 -32.19
CA ASP A 54 -4.50 26.91 -32.56
C ASP A 54 -5.46 28.11 -32.40
N ALA A 55 -6.47 28.20 -33.26
CA ALA A 55 -7.47 29.26 -33.21
C ALA A 55 -8.51 28.97 -32.12
N LEU A 56 -8.88 29.98 -31.31
CA LEU A 56 -9.93 29.84 -30.28
C LEU A 56 -11.32 29.52 -30.85
N ALA A 57 -11.54 29.78 -32.14
CA ALA A 57 -12.75 29.37 -32.85
C ALA A 57 -12.89 27.85 -32.98
N ALA A 58 -11.80 27.08 -32.81
CA ALA A 58 -11.84 25.63 -32.78
C ALA A 58 -12.46 25.06 -31.49
N ALA A 59 -12.60 25.87 -30.43
CA ALA A 59 -13.32 25.49 -29.22
C ALA A 59 -14.84 25.57 -29.47
N ASP A 60 -15.43 24.45 -29.88
CA ASP A 60 -16.86 24.32 -30.14
C ASP A 60 -17.68 24.66 -28.89
N SER A 61 -18.45 25.74 -28.99
CA SER A 61 -19.30 26.21 -27.88
C SER A 61 -20.51 25.28 -27.66
N ALA A 62 -21.01 24.62 -28.70
CA ALA A 62 -22.11 23.67 -28.58
C ALA A 62 -21.71 22.44 -27.76
N ALA A 63 -20.43 22.03 -27.85
CA ALA A 63 -19.90 20.92 -27.05
C ALA A 63 -19.80 21.25 -25.54
N LEU A 64 -19.61 22.53 -25.19
CA LEU A 64 -19.42 23.01 -23.82
C LEU A 64 -20.72 23.47 -23.14
N ALA A 65 -21.74 23.87 -23.90
CA ALA A 65 -22.99 24.36 -23.36
C ALA A 65 -23.65 23.36 -22.39
N GLY A 66 -23.93 23.80 -21.16
CA GLY A 66 -24.54 22.99 -20.09
C GLY A 66 -23.61 21.96 -19.44
N ARG A 67 -22.33 21.89 -19.84
CA ARG A 67 -21.34 21.00 -19.20
C ARG A 67 -20.94 21.55 -17.84
N ARG A 68 -20.91 20.67 -16.84
CA ARG A 68 -20.52 21.00 -15.48
C ARG A 68 -19.04 20.70 -15.29
N ILE A 69 -18.22 21.71 -15.12
CA ILE A 69 -16.76 21.54 -15.05
C ILE A 69 -16.27 22.07 -13.70
N VAL A 70 -15.51 21.26 -12.98
CA VAL A 70 -14.77 21.72 -11.80
C VAL A 70 -13.36 22.09 -12.20
N LEU A 71 -12.93 23.29 -11.81
CA LEU A 71 -11.54 23.71 -11.84
C LEU A 71 -10.99 23.72 -10.41
N ASP A 72 -9.90 23.02 -10.17
CA ASP A 72 -9.20 23.00 -8.90
C ASP A 72 -7.83 23.68 -9.05
N PRO A 73 -7.71 24.97 -8.72
CA PRO A 73 -6.41 25.59 -8.64
C PRO A 73 -5.65 24.98 -7.45
N GLY A 74 -4.59 24.23 -7.74
CA GLY A 74 -3.78 23.55 -6.74
C GLY A 74 -3.26 24.49 -5.67
N HIS A 75 -3.03 23.95 -4.46
CA HIS A 75 -2.49 24.70 -3.31
C HIS A 75 -3.37 25.89 -2.88
N GLY A 76 -2.82 26.85 -2.15
CA GLY A 76 -3.50 28.05 -1.63
C GLY A 76 -3.33 28.22 -0.12
N GLY A 77 -3.36 29.47 0.35
CA GLY A 77 -3.21 29.81 1.76
C GLY A 77 -1.84 29.44 2.30
N ILE A 78 -1.79 28.61 3.35
CA ILE A 78 -0.49 28.17 3.89
C ILE A 78 0.26 27.21 2.97
N PHE A 79 -0.45 26.52 2.07
CA PHE A 79 0.15 25.65 1.07
C PHE A 79 0.52 26.51 -0.13
N ARG A 80 1.78 26.95 -0.24
CA ARG A 80 2.22 27.79 -1.36
C ARG A 80 2.56 27.01 -2.62
N GLY A 81 2.66 25.68 -2.51
CA GLY A 81 3.22 24.82 -3.54
C GLY A 81 4.71 25.08 -3.76
N ALA A 82 5.20 24.76 -4.95
CA ALA A 82 6.56 25.06 -5.34
C ALA A 82 6.85 26.57 -5.36
N LEU A 83 8.10 26.93 -5.10
CA LEU A 83 8.60 28.29 -5.23
C LEU A 83 9.53 28.38 -6.44
N GLY A 84 9.25 29.33 -7.32
CA GLY A 84 10.18 29.72 -8.37
C GLY A 84 11.42 30.42 -7.79
N VAL A 85 12.46 30.54 -8.61
CA VAL A 85 13.75 31.13 -8.23
C VAL A 85 13.61 32.62 -7.86
N GLY A 86 12.69 33.32 -8.52
CA GLY A 86 12.29 34.70 -8.26
C GLY A 86 11.23 34.86 -7.16
N GLY A 87 10.76 33.77 -6.56
CA GLY A 87 9.81 33.77 -5.45
C GLY A 87 8.33 33.71 -5.85
N LEU A 88 8.02 33.54 -7.14
CA LEU A 88 6.64 33.29 -7.59
C LEU A 88 6.16 31.97 -7.00
N THR A 89 4.97 31.97 -6.39
CA THR A 89 4.41 30.75 -5.81
C THR A 89 3.57 30.00 -6.83
N GLU A 90 3.62 28.67 -6.77
CA GLU A 90 2.77 27.82 -7.60
C GLU A 90 1.28 28.12 -7.39
N ALA A 91 0.87 28.36 -6.14
CA ALA A 91 -0.50 28.69 -5.77
C ALA A 91 -1.05 29.93 -6.51
N GLU A 92 -0.23 30.96 -6.71
CA GLU A 92 -0.59 32.18 -7.44
C GLU A 92 -0.81 31.90 -8.92
N VAL A 93 0.11 31.16 -9.56
CA VAL A 93 0.00 30.83 -10.99
C VAL A 93 -1.20 29.93 -11.25
N ASN A 94 -1.38 28.88 -10.44
CA ASN A 94 -2.51 27.96 -10.54
C ASN A 94 -3.84 28.71 -10.48
N LEU A 95 -3.99 29.65 -9.54
CA LEU A 95 -5.19 30.47 -9.40
C LEU A 95 -5.41 31.37 -10.62
N GLY A 96 -4.37 32.06 -11.09
CA GLY A 96 -4.45 32.97 -12.21
C GLY A 96 -4.89 32.29 -13.50
N VAL A 97 -4.29 31.15 -13.85
CA VAL A 97 -4.68 30.32 -15.00
C VAL A 97 -6.14 29.86 -14.85
N ALA A 98 -6.53 29.37 -13.67
CA ALA A 98 -7.87 28.86 -13.43
C ALA A 98 -8.95 29.94 -13.54
N LEU A 99 -8.67 31.17 -13.08
CA LEU A 99 -9.61 32.31 -13.21
C LEU A 99 -9.82 32.71 -14.67
N PHE A 100 -8.76 32.73 -15.50
CA PHE A 100 -8.91 32.95 -16.94
C PHE A 100 -9.71 31.83 -17.61
N LEU A 101 -9.40 30.57 -17.28
CA LEU A 101 -10.08 29.41 -17.85
C LEU A 101 -11.56 29.40 -17.49
N ARG A 102 -11.91 29.74 -16.24
CA ARG A 102 -13.31 29.88 -15.80
C ARG A 102 -14.08 30.84 -16.72
N GLY A 103 -13.58 32.06 -16.91
CA GLY A 103 -14.26 33.05 -17.76
C GLY A 103 -14.39 32.58 -19.21
N LEU A 104 -13.38 31.89 -19.74
CA LEU A 104 -13.39 31.34 -21.10
C LEU A 104 -14.41 30.22 -21.31
N LEU A 105 -14.60 29.37 -20.30
CA LEU A 105 -15.58 28.28 -20.29
C LEU A 105 -17.01 28.80 -20.08
N GLU A 106 -17.22 29.70 -19.11
CA GLU A 106 -18.53 30.33 -18.84
C GLU A 106 -19.02 31.10 -20.07
N ALA A 107 -18.13 31.81 -20.77
CA ALA A 107 -18.46 32.51 -22.03
C ALA A 107 -18.92 31.58 -23.16
N ARG A 108 -18.70 30.26 -23.03
CA ARG A 108 -19.16 29.23 -23.98
C ARG A 108 -20.31 28.38 -23.42
N GLY A 109 -20.92 28.82 -22.32
CA GLY A 109 -22.11 28.21 -21.75
C GLY A 109 -21.86 27.02 -20.84
N ALA A 110 -20.62 26.74 -20.44
CA ALA A 110 -20.33 25.74 -19.42
C ALA A 110 -20.68 26.28 -18.01
N GLU A 111 -21.13 25.41 -17.13
CA GLU A 111 -21.30 25.70 -15.71
C GLU A 111 -20.00 25.37 -14.97
N VAL A 112 -19.30 26.39 -14.48
CA VAL A 112 -17.99 26.21 -13.85
C VAL A 112 -18.06 26.35 -12.33
N ARG A 113 -17.47 25.40 -11.61
CA ARG A 113 -17.22 25.51 -10.17
C ARG A 113 -15.72 25.51 -9.93
N MET A 114 -15.21 26.50 -9.20
CA MET A 114 -13.84 26.47 -8.70
C MET A 114 -13.81 25.93 -7.27
N THR A 115 -12.78 25.16 -6.89
CA THR A 115 -12.59 24.76 -5.48
C THR A 115 -12.28 25.99 -4.62
N ARG A 116 -11.39 26.86 -5.10
CA ARG A 116 -11.09 28.19 -4.53
C ARG A 116 -11.07 29.28 -5.61
N THR A 117 -11.40 30.51 -5.22
CA THR A 117 -11.40 31.70 -6.11
C THR A 117 -10.44 32.80 -5.64
N ASP A 118 -9.76 32.60 -4.53
CA ASP A 118 -8.71 33.46 -3.99
C ASP A 118 -7.62 32.57 -3.33
N ASP A 119 -6.62 33.21 -2.73
CA ASP A 119 -5.53 32.51 -2.05
C ASP A 119 -5.96 32.07 -0.63
N ARG A 120 -6.47 30.84 -0.55
CA ARG A 120 -6.91 30.22 0.71
C ARG A 120 -6.60 28.72 0.74
N ASP A 121 -6.43 28.20 1.94
CA ASP A 121 -6.52 26.77 2.26
C ASP A 121 -7.92 26.44 2.85
N PHE A 122 -8.17 25.14 3.07
CA PHE A 122 -9.41 24.63 3.65
C PHE A 122 -9.21 24.03 5.05
N LEU A 123 -8.18 24.46 5.77
CA LEU A 123 -7.87 23.92 7.09
C LEU A 123 -8.87 24.39 8.15
N SER A 124 -9.06 23.53 9.16
CA SER A 124 -9.82 23.90 10.36
C SER A 124 -8.87 24.05 11.54
N PRO A 125 -9.24 24.79 12.60
CA PRO A 125 -8.44 24.85 13.83
C PRO A 125 -8.21 23.47 14.48
N ALA A 126 -9.07 22.49 14.19
CA ALA A 126 -9.00 21.14 14.73
C ALA A 126 -8.14 20.18 13.88
N ASP A 127 -7.91 20.49 12.60
CA ASP A 127 -7.11 19.68 11.68
C ASP A 127 -6.45 20.58 10.63
N SER A 128 -5.11 20.70 10.75
CA SER A 128 -4.25 21.47 9.84
C SER A 128 -3.46 20.58 8.88
N SER A 129 -3.93 19.36 8.61
CA SER A 129 -3.25 18.42 7.73
C SER A 129 -3.55 18.68 6.25
N LEU A 130 -2.56 18.44 5.38
CA LEU A 130 -2.73 18.42 3.92
C LEU A 130 -3.90 17.50 3.49
N ARG A 131 -4.11 16.40 4.22
CA ARG A 131 -5.20 15.47 3.95
C ARG A 131 -6.58 16.12 4.11
N SER A 132 -6.76 16.97 5.13
CA SER A 132 -8.01 17.70 5.35
C SER A 132 -8.29 18.67 4.22
N ASP A 133 -7.26 19.42 3.76
CA ASP A 133 -7.38 20.35 2.63
C ASP A 133 -7.83 19.63 1.35
N LEU A 134 -7.13 18.55 0.99
CA LEU A 134 -7.44 17.75 -0.19
C LEU A 134 -8.82 17.08 -0.10
N ALA A 135 -9.25 16.67 1.10
CA ALA A 135 -10.58 16.11 1.31
C ALA A 135 -11.69 17.13 1.06
N GLU A 136 -11.50 18.39 1.47
CA GLU A 136 -12.48 19.45 1.22
C GLU A 136 -12.58 19.79 -0.27
N ARG A 137 -11.46 19.83 -1.00
CA ARG A 137 -11.46 20.00 -2.48
C ARG A 137 -12.30 18.93 -3.17
N VAL A 138 -12.10 17.67 -2.79
CA VAL A 138 -12.88 16.53 -3.30
C VAL A 138 -14.36 16.68 -2.94
N ARG A 139 -14.67 17.10 -1.70
CA ARG A 139 -16.06 17.32 -1.26
C ARG A 139 -16.75 18.40 -2.09
N ILE A 140 -16.08 19.54 -2.31
CA ILE A 140 -16.59 20.64 -3.14
C ILE A 140 -16.81 20.15 -4.58
N ALA A 141 -15.84 19.44 -5.15
CA ALA A 141 -15.92 18.91 -6.50
C ALA A 141 -17.10 17.93 -6.66
N ASN A 142 -17.18 16.90 -5.81
CA ASN A 142 -18.20 15.86 -5.93
C ASN A 142 -19.61 16.39 -5.63
N ALA A 143 -19.76 17.38 -4.73
CA ALA A 143 -21.05 18.04 -4.49
C ALA A 143 -21.58 18.76 -5.73
N PHE A 144 -20.69 19.21 -6.62
CA PHE A 144 -21.06 19.79 -7.91
C PHE A 144 -21.30 18.73 -9.00
N ALA A 145 -21.15 17.43 -8.72
CA ALA A 145 -21.34 16.33 -9.67
C ALA A 145 -20.94 16.67 -11.13
N PRO A 146 -19.67 17.05 -11.36
CA PRO A 146 -19.21 17.53 -12.66
C PRO A 146 -19.17 16.43 -13.72
N ASP A 147 -19.19 16.86 -14.97
CA ASP A 147 -18.85 16.05 -16.15
C ASP A 147 -17.34 15.89 -16.30
N LEU A 148 -16.54 16.85 -15.81
CA LEU A 148 -15.07 16.81 -15.81
C LEU A 148 -14.50 17.58 -14.61
N PHE A 149 -13.51 16.99 -13.95
CA PHE A 149 -12.66 17.64 -12.94
C PHE A 149 -11.27 17.92 -13.51
N VAL A 150 -10.80 19.16 -13.40
CA VAL A 150 -9.49 19.62 -13.89
C VAL A 150 -8.74 20.29 -12.75
N SER A 151 -7.69 19.65 -12.24
CA SER A 151 -6.76 20.26 -11.28
C SER A 151 -5.59 20.90 -12.04
N ILE A 152 -5.22 22.12 -11.66
CA ILE A 152 -4.23 22.94 -12.37
C ILE A 152 -3.05 23.18 -11.43
N HIS A 153 -1.87 22.74 -11.88
CA HIS A 153 -0.60 22.74 -11.16
C HIS A 153 0.58 23.13 -12.07
N HIS A 154 1.69 23.48 -11.42
CA HIS A 154 2.97 23.75 -12.08
C HIS A 154 4.09 23.04 -11.32
N ASN A 155 4.92 22.30 -12.05
CA ASN A 155 5.81 21.33 -11.45
C ASN A 155 7.08 21.99 -10.88
N ALA A 156 7.87 21.21 -10.16
CA ALA A 156 9.20 21.57 -9.70
C ALA A 156 10.15 20.38 -9.84
N ASP A 157 11.42 20.68 -10.06
CA ASP A 157 12.44 19.64 -9.99
C ASP A 157 12.82 19.37 -8.52
N ALA A 158 12.45 18.18 -8.02
CA ALA A 158 12.69 17.79 -6.62
C ALA A 158 14.19 17.67 -6.26
N ARG A 159 15.08 17.59 -7.26
CA ARG A 159 16.54 17.55 -7.06
C ARG A 159 17.19 18.94 -7.20
N GLY A 160 16.39 19.98 -7.43
CA GLY A 160 16.82 21.38 -7.50
C GLY A 160 17.41 21.81 -8.84
N ALA A 161 17.20 21.05 -9.93
CA ALA A 161 17.65 21.45 -11.25
C ALA A 161 16.79 22.62 -11.81
N HIS A 162 17.46 23.65 -12.32
CA HIS A 162 16.83 24.87 -12.85
C HIS A 162 16.76 24.91 -14.38
N ASP A 163 17.10 23.82 -15.06
CA ASP A 163 17.08 23.67 -16.52
C ASP A 163 16.08 22.66 -17.04
N VAL A 164 15.34 22.03 -16.13
CA VAL A 164 14.25 21.11 -16.45
C VAL A 164 12.98 21.90 -16.79
N ASN A 165 12.31 21.52 -17.87
CA ASN A 165 10.94 21.97 -18.16
C ASN A 165 10.24 20.93 -19.04
N GLU A 166 9.06 20.50 -18.61
CA GLU A 166 8.26 19.45 -19.24
C GLU A 166 6.78 19.70 -18.95
N THR A 167 5.91 19.42 -19.92
CA THR A 167 4.45 19.39 -19.70
C THR A 167 4.03 17.98 -19.32
N GLN A 168 3.40 17.82 -18.16
CA GLN A 168 2.86 16.54 -17.73
C GLN A 168 1.35 16.65 -17.52
N THR A 169 0.61 15.63 -17.93
CA THR A 169 -0.82 15.56 -17.63
C THR A 169 -1.13 14.22 -17.00
N TYR A 170 -1.68 14.29 -15.80
CA TYR A 170 -2.06 13.14 -15.02
C TYR A 170 -3.55 12.85 -15.21
N TYR A 171 -3.91 11.58 -15.37
CA TYR A 171 -5.30 11.12 -15.35
C TYR A 171 -5.52 10.20 -14.16
N LYS A 172 -6.77 10.03 -13.72
CA LYS A 172 -7.09 9.14 -12.60
C LYS A 172 -6.58 7.70 -12.83
N LEU A 173 -5.71 7.20 -11.95
CA LEU A 173 -5.22 5.83 -11.98
C LEU A 173 -6.40 4.83 -11.95
N GLY A 174 -6.38 3.86 -12.87
CA GLY A 174 -7.46 2.87 -13.05
C GLY A 174 -8.66 3.37 -13.84
N ASP A 175 -8.57 4.53 -14.48
CA ASP A 175 -9.57 5.05 -15.43
C ASP A 175 -8.94 5.33 -16.80
N GLU A 176 -8.55 4.25 -17.48
CA GLU A 176 -8.01 4.24 -18.85
C GLU A 176 -9.08 4.57 -19.92
N GLY A 177 -10.31 4.88 -19.50
CA GLY A 177 -11.39 5.36 -20.36
C GLY A 177 -11.49 6.90 -20.32
N PRO A 178 -12.59 7.46 -19.78
CA PRO A 178 -12.87 8.88 -19.89
C PRO A 178 -11.80 9.81 -19.28
N SER A 179 -11.11 9.43 -18.18
CA SER A 179 -10.05 10.28 -17.61
C SER A 179 -8.80 10.32 -18.49
N LEU A 180 -8.31 9.17 -18.96
CA LEU A 180 -7.20 9.11 -19.90
C LEU A 180 -7.51 9.89 -21.19
N GLU A 181 -8.69 9.66 -21.75
CA GLU A 181 -9.10 10.36 -22.97
C GLU A 181 -9.23 11.88 -22.80
N ALA A 182 -9.67 12.35 -21.63
CA ALA A 182 -9.68 13.77 -21.29
C ALA A 182 -8.26 14.32 -21.17
N ALA A 183 -7.36 13.58 -20.50
CA ALA A 183 -5.96 13.94 -20.40
C ALA A 183 -5.27 13.99 -21.77
N GLU A 184 -5.48 13.01 -22.66
CA GLU A 184 -4.95 13.00 -24.02
C GLU A 184 -5.42 14.22 -24.82
N SER A 185 -6.71 14.55 -24.70
CA SER A 185 -7.28 15.72 -25.35
C SER A 185 -6.64 17.00 -24.83
N VAL A 186 -6.61 17.22 -23.52
CA VAL A 186 -6.04 18.42 -22.91
C VAL A 186 -4.54 18.54 -23.16
N HIS A 187 -3.80 17.46 -22.97
CA HIS A 187 -2.35 17.40 -23.15
C HIS A 187 -1.92 17.77 -24.58
N ARG A 188 -2.64 17.27 -25.59
CA ARG A 188 -2.39 17.60 -27.00
C ARG A 188 -2.40 19.11 -27.23
N PHE A 189 -3.39 19.82 -26.69
CA PHE A 189 -3.52 21.26 -26.89
C PHE A 189 -2.55 22.04 -26.02
N LEU A 190 -2.29 21.61 -24.78
CA LEU A 190 -1.23 22.20 -23.95
C LEU A 190 0.11 22.17 -24.68
N VAL A 191 0.56 21.01 -25.13
CA VAL A 191 1.89 20.87 -25.74
C VAL A 191 2.01 21.70 -27.02
N ARG A 192 1.00 21.65 -27.90
CA ARG A 192 1.00 22.43 -29.15
C ARG A 192 1.03 23.93 -28.91
N ASN A 193 0.30 24.43 -27.92
CA ASN A 193 0.09 25.87 -27.72
C ASN A 193 1.07 26.49 -26.72
N LEU A 194 1.59 25.70 -25.78
CA LEU A 194 2.70 26.11 -24.93
C LEU A 194 4.04 25.93 -25.65
N GLY A 195 4.17 25.01 -26.61
CA GLY A 195 5.43 24.80 -27.34
C GLY A 195 6.54 24.18 -26.47
N ILE A 196 6.18 23.51 -25.38
CA ILE A 196 7.13 22.77 -24.53
C ILE A 196 7.33 21.39 -25.17
N ARG A 197 8.57 21.07 -25.53
CA ARG A 197 8.89 19.85 -26.29
C ARG A 197 8.83 18.58 -25.45
N ALA A 198 9.41 18.61 -24.25
CA ALA A 198 9.38 17.47 -23.34
C ALA A 198 7.95 17.33 -22.79
N GLN A 199 7.37 16.14 -22.91
CA GLN A 199 6.00 15.91 -22.53
C GLN A 199 5.74 14.45 -22.15
N ARG A 200 4.77 14.21 -21.26
CA ARG A 200 4.19 12.88 -21.02
C ARG A 200 2.78 12.93 -20.44
N ILE A 201 2.00 11.89 -20.71
CA ILE A 201 0.73 11.60 -20.04
C ILE A 201 0.99 10.45 -19.08
N VAL A 202 0.49 10.58 -17.86
CA VAL A 202 0.84 9.67 -16.77
C VAL A 202 -0.41 9.32 -15.97
N PRO A 203 -0.66 8.05 -15.60
CA PRO A 203 -1.69 7.77 -14.60
C PRO A 203 -1.27 8.38 -13.25
N GLY A 204 -2.18 9.03 -12.56
CA GLY A 204 -1.95 9.71 -11.29
C GLY A 204 -2.90 9.18 -10.22
N ASN A 205 -2.35 8.81 -9.08
CA ASN A 205 -3.06 8.42 -7.87
C ASN A 205 -3.09 9.59 -6.85
N TYR A 206 -3.08 10.83 -7.34
CA TYR A 206 -3.24 12.00 -6.48
C TYR A 206 -4.58 11.95 -5.75
N PHE A 207 -4.62 12.48 -4.52
CA PHE A 207 -5.80 12.42 -3.66
C PHE A 207 -7.06 12.95 -4.36
N VAL A 208 -6.95 14.09 -5.06
CA VAL A 208 -8.06 14.72 -5.77
C VAL A 208 -8.53 13.91 -6.97
N LEU A 209 -7.61 13.25 -7.70
CA LEU A 209 -7.97 12.38 -8.84
C LEU A 209 -8.65 11.10 -8.35
N ARG A 210 -8.06 10.43 -7.36
CA ARG A 210 -8.61 9.21 -6.75
C ARG A 210 -9.98 9.47 -6.12
N GLY A 211 -10.14 10.61 -5.43
CA GLY A 211 -11.37 11.00 -4.75
C GLY A 211 -12.46 11.56 -5.66
N SER A 212 -12.14 12.00 -6.88
CA SER A 212 -13.13 12.50 -7.83
C SER A 212 -14.05 11.39 -8.31
N GLU A 213 -15.36 11.61 -8.25
CA GLU A 213 -16.35 10.71 -8.83
C GLU A 213 -16.50 10.87 -10.35
N ALA A 214 -16.14 12.04 -10.88
CA ALA A 214 -16.14 12.37 -12.30
C ALA A 214 -14.82 11.97 -12.98
N PRO A 215 -14.78 11.88 -14.33
CA PRO A 215 -13.53 11.88 -15.07
C PRO A 215 -12.64 13.03 -14.59
N ALA A 216 -11.36 12.74 -14.34
CA ALA A 216 -10.48 13.65 -13.63
C ALA A 216 -9.08 13.65 -14.24
N LEU A 217 -8.54 14.86 -14.41
CA LEU A 217 -7.15 15.08 -14.81
C LEU A 217 -6.50 16.18 -13.97
N LEU A 218 -5.18 16.14 -13.88
CA LEU A 218 -4.34 17.15 -13.25
C LEU A 218 -3.25 17.55 -14.24
N THR A 219 -3.09 18.85 -14.47
CA THR A 219 -2.06 19.38 -15.37
C THR A 219 -0.90 19.93 -14.57
N GLU A 220 0.30 19.45 -14.89
CA GLU A 220 1.57 20.05 -14.49
C GLU A 220 2.15 20.71 -15.74
N SER A 221 1.66 21.92 -16.05
CA SER A 221 1.80 22.51 -17.39
C SER A 221 3.26 22.84 -17.76
N SER A 222 4.07 23.21 -16.76
CA SER A 222 5.49 23.54 -16.89
C SER A 222 6.19 23.56 -15.53
N TYR A 223 7.51 23.67 -15.50
CA TYR A 223 8.30 23.68 -14.25
C TYR A 223 8.58 25.11 -13.76
N ILE A 224 8.03 25.49 -12.60
CA ILE A 224 8.21 26.83 -12.01
C ILE A 224 9.64 27.06 -11.50
N THR A 225 10.39 25.99 -11.20
CA THR A 225 11.80 26.08 -10.79
C THR A 225 12.76 26.46 -11.93
N ASN A 226 12.26 26.50 -13.17
CA ASN A 226 13.00 27.03 -14.31
C ASN A 226 12.80 28.56 -14.39
N PRO A 227 13.86 29.38 -14.26
CA PRO A 227 13.74 30.83 -14.15
C PRO A 227 13.15 31.49 -15.40
N ASP A 228 13.41 30.94 -16.59
CA ASP A 228 12.82 31.47 -17.83
C ASP A 228 11.31 31.20 -17.89
N VAL A 229 10.87 30.04 -17.42
CA VAL A 229 9.45 29.69 -17.32
C VAL A 229 8.76 30.53 -16.26
N GLU A 230 9.35 30.67 -15.06
CA GLU A 230 8.82 31.51 -13.98
C GLU A 230 8.57 32.95 -14.46
N SER A 231 9.54 33.54 -15.16
CA SER A 231 9.41 34.91 -15.69
C SER A 231 8.22 35.07 -16.65
N ARG A 232 7.86 34.00 -17.36
CA ARG A 232 6.70 33.96 -18.25
C ARG A 232 5.41 33.74 -17.44
N LEU A 233 5.41 32.81 -16.48
CA LEU A 233 4.25 32.53 -15.62
C LEU A 233 3.85 33.75 -14.77
N ALA A 234 4.79 34.65 -14.46
CA ALA A 234 4.49 35.92 -13.79
C ALA A 234 3.63 36.89 -14.64
N LEU A 235 3.55 36.67 -15.96
CA LEU A 235 2.81 37.55 -16.87
C LEU A 235 1.38 37.05 -17.10
N ALA A 236 0.39 37.91 -16.82
CA ALA A 236 -1.03 37.60 -17.04
C ALA A 236 -1.35 37.12 -18.47
N ALA A 237 -0.65 37.66 -19.48
CA ALA A 237 -0.84 37.25 -20.88
C ALA A 237 -0.42 35.78 -21.13
N LYS A 238 0.55 35.26 -20.37
CA LYS A 238 1.03 33.89 -20.52
C LYS A 238 0.17 32.89 -19.72
N GLN A 239 -0.30 33.28 -18.54
CA GLN A 239 -1.33 32.52 -17.82
C GLN A 239 -2.62 32.39 -18.64
N ARG A 240 -3.03 33.48 -19.31
CA ARG A 240 -4.16 33.45 -20.25
C ARG A 240 -3.91 32.51 -21.43
N LEU A 241 -2.70 32.49 -21.99
CA LEU A 241 -2.34 31.61 -23.11
C LEU A 241 -2.51 30.12 -22.71
N GLU A 242 -2.11 29.76 -21.49
CA GLU A 242 -2.35 28.41 -20.96
C GLU A 242 -3.82 28.10 -20.77
N ALA A 243 -4.59 29.02 -20.18
CA ALA A 243 -6.04 28.89 -20.04
C ALA A 243 -6.73 28.69 -21.40
N GLU A 244 -6.26 29.36 -22.45
CA GLU A 244 -6.75 29.19 -23.81
C GLU A 244 -6.40 27.80 -24.40
N ALA A 245 -5.22 27.26 -24.08
CA ALA A 245 -4.84 25.90 -24.47
C ALA A 245 -5.68 24.84 -23.75
N LEU A 246 -5.91 25.02 -22.44
CA LEU A 246 -6.81 24.17 -21.64
C LEU A 246 -8.24 24.19 -22.19
N LEU A 247 -8.77 25.38 -22.50
CA LEU A 247 -10.09 25.54 -23.11
C LEU A 247 -10.21 24.69 -24.40
N LEU A 248 -9.24 24.80 -25.30
CA LEU A 248 -9.27 24.06 -26.57
C LEU A 248 -9.29 22.55 -26.35
N GLY A 249 -8.47 22.07 -25.41
CA GLY A 249 -8.41 20.66 -25.04
C GLY A 249 -9.70 20.14 -24.40
N ILE A 250 -10.31 20.91 -23.51
CA ILE A 250 -11.58 20.57 -22.86
C ILE A 250 -12.73 20.58 -23.88
N ALA A 251 -12.80 21.59 -24.75
CA ALA A 251 -13.81 21.65 -25.81
C ALA A 251 -13.69 20.47 -26.78
N HIS A 252 -12.46 20.11 -27.19
CA HIS A 252 -12.21 18.94 -28.02
C HIS A 252 -12.60 17.64 -27.32
N TYR A 253 -12.39 17.51 -26.00
CA TYR A 253 -12.80 16.32 -25.26
C TYR A 253 -14.31 16.09 -25.37
N PHE A 254 -15.10 17.15 -25.12
CA PHE A 254 -16.56 17.07 -25.15
C PHE A 254 -17.15 16.98 -26.56
N SER A 255 -16.45 17.46 -27.60
CA SER A 255 -16.95 17.41 -28.98
C SER A 255 -16.92 16.00 -29.59
N ARG A 256 -16.13 15.08 -29.03
CA ARG A 256 -16.04 13.68 -29.53
C ARG A 256 -17.35 12.91 -29.36
N GLY A 257 -18.25 13.32 -28.46
CA GLY A 257 -19.59 12.75 -28.33
C GLY A 257 -19.61 11.30 -27.81
N ALA A 258 -18.90 11.05 -26.71
CA ALA A 258 -18.89 9.75 -26.03
C ALA A 258 -20.32 9.28 -25.67
N PRO A 259 -20.61 7.96 -25.73
CA PRO A 259 -21.93 7.42 -25.41
C PRO A 259 -22.30 7.69 -23.94
N ARG A 260 -23.61 7.84 -23.67
CA ARG A 260 -24.13 8.08 -22.32
C ARG A 260 -24.96 6.90 -21.84
N ILE A 261 -24.64 6.38 -20.66
CA ILE A 261 -25.49 5.40 -19.98
C ILE A 261 -26.65 6.15 -19.31
N ALA A 262 -27.81 6.18 -19.98
CA ALA A 262 -28.99 6.90 -19.53
C ALA A 262 -29.72 6.19 -18.38
N ARG A 263 -29.69 4.84 -18.38
CA ARG A 263 -30.25 4.02 -17.31
C ARG A 263 -29.37 2.80 -17.08
N PHE A 264 -29.18 2.40 -15.83
CA PHE A 264 -28.58 1.12 -15.45
C PHE A 264 -29.22 0.64 -14.14
N VAL A 265 -29.89 -0.51 -14.17
CA VAL A 265 -30.76 -1.01 -13.10
C VAL A 265 -30.68 -2.53 -12.95
N ALA A 266 -31.02 -3.02 -11.75
CA ALA A 266 -31.23 -4.42 -11.45
C ALA A 266 -32.73 -4.69 -11.30
N LEU A 267 -33.21 -5.80 -11.85
CA LEU A 267 -34.64 -6.14 -11.99
C LEU A 267 -34.88 -7.55 -11.45
N GLY A 268 -35.87 -7.70 -10.56
CA GLY A 268 -36.17 -8.98 -9.89
C GLY A 268 -37.07 -9.87 -10.75
N THR A 269 -38.34 -9.50 -10.85
CA THR A 269 -39.32 -10.10 -11.78
C THR A 269 -39.73 -9.09 -12.85
N PRO A 270 -40.21 -9.53 -14.03
CA PRO A 270 -40.73 -8.61 -15.05
C PRO A 270 -41.81 -7.68 -14.45
N GLY A 271 -41.57 -6.37 -14.45
CA GLY A 271 -42.50 -5.36 -13.93
C GLY A 271 -42.26 -4.88 -12.49
N SER A 272 -41.33 -5.48 -11.73
CA SER A 272 -40.94 -5.05 -10.38
C SER A 272 -39.55 -4.40 -10.39
N VAL A 273 -39.47 -3.13 -9.98
CA VAL A 273 -38.20 -2.44 -9.72
C VAL A 273 -37.93 -2.51 -8.22
N SER A 274 -36.92 -3.28 -7.83
CA SER A 274 -36.31 -3.21 -6.50
C SER A 274 -34.81 -3.13 -6.73
N ASP A 275 -34.26 -1.94 -6.95
CA ASP A 275 -32.89 -1.73 -7.40
C ASP A 275 -31.82 -1.94 -6.31
N THR A 276 -32.23 -2.21 -5.07
CA THR A 276 -31.33 -2.30 -3.92
C THR A 276 -31.41 -3.62 -3.14
N LEU A 277 -32.57 -4.29 -3.09
CA LEU A 277 -32.77 -5.50 -2.30
C LEU A 277 -33.58 -6.56 -3.04
N PHE A 278 -33.06 -7.78 -3.07
CA PHE A 278 -33.69 -8.91 -3.74
C PHE A 278 -33.78 -10.11 -2.80
N ASP A 279 -35.00 -10.48 -2.42
CA ASP A 279 -35.26 -11.63 -1.56
C ASP A 279 -35.53 -12.88 -2.40
N GLU A 280 -34.86 -13.98 -2.08
CA GLU A 280 -35.15 -15.34 -2.59
C GLU A 280 -35.00 -15.56 -4.13
N ILE A 281 -34.49 -14.60 -4.91
CA ILE A 281 -34.28 -14.77 -6.37
C ILE A 281 -32.88 -15.29 -6.71
N ALA A 282 -32.73 -16.14 -7.73
CA ALA A 282 -31.43 -16.68 -8.18
C ALA A 282 -30.38 -15.58 -8.44
N ALA A 283 -30.70 -14.62 -9.30
CA ALA A 283 -29.95 -13.40 -9.51
C ALA A 283 -30.91 -12.37 -10.14
N PRO A 284 -30.75 -11.06 -9.86
CA PRO A 284 -31.49 -10.05 -10.60
C PRO A 284 -30.97 -9.94 -12.03
N ARG A 285 -31.88 -9.69 -12.98
CA ARG A 285 -31.52 -9.31 -14.34
C ARG A 285 -30.97 -7.88 -14.32
N LEU A 286 -29.83 -7.65 -14.96
CA LEU A 286 -29.28 -6.30 -15.10
C LEU A 286 -29.69 -5.74 -16.46
N ALA A 287 -30.09 -4.47 -16.51
CA ALA A 287 -30.54 -3.82 -17.73
C ALA A 287 -30.04 -2.38 -17.84
N ALA A 288 -29.63 -1.97 -19.03
CA ALA A 288 -29.19 -0.62 -19.31
C ALA A 288 -29.76 -0.05 -20.62
N ARG A 289 -29.94 1.28 -20.65
CA ARG A 289 -30.28 2.03 -21.87
C ARG A 289 -29.14 2.99 -22.17
N ILE A 290 -28.62 2.92 -23.39
CA ILE A 290 -27.53 3.75 -23.88
C ILE A 290 -28.06 4.79 -24.85
N GLU A 291 -27.70 6.05 -24.63
CA GLU A 291 -27.92 7.13 -25.58
C GLU A 291 -26.67 7.32 -26.46
N GLY A 292 -26.90 7.41 -27.77
CA GLY A 292 -25.85 7.49 -28.77
C GLY A 292 -25.45 6.13 -29.35
N ALA A 293 -24.56 6.17 -30.34
CA ALA A 293 -23.97 4.97 -30.91
C ALA A 293 -22.85 4.43 -29.99
N PHE A 294 -22.66 3.11 -29.99
CA PHE A 294 -21.59 2.45 -29.25
C PHE A 294 -21.24 1.12 -29.90
N ASP A 295 -19.98 0.73 -29.74
CA ASP A 295 -19.40 -0.46 -30.35
C ASP A 295 -19.12 -1.54 -29.29
N GLU A 296 -18.85 -1.12 -28.05
CA GLU A 296 -18.48 -2.01 -26.95
C GLU A 296 -19.22 -1.63 -25.66
N ALA A 297 -19.65 -2.64 -24.90
CA ALA A 297 -20.19 -2.47 -23.56
C ALA A 297 -19.54 -3.51 -22.63
N ARG A 298 -18.88 -3.03 -21.59
CA ARG A 298 -18.24 -3.87 -20.56
C ARG A 298 -19.05 -3.78 -19.28
N LEU A 299 -19.54 -4.93 -18.81
CA LEU A 299 -20.15 -5.07 -17.50
C LEU A 299 -19.28 -5.99 -16.64
N GLU A 300 -18.94 -5.54 -15.44
CA GLU A 300 -18.35 -6.37 -14.40
C GLU A 300 -19.32 -6.50 -13.24
N LEU A 301 -19.53 -7.72 -12.75
CA LEU A 301 -20.28 -8.03 -11.53
C LEU A 301 -19.35 -8.68 -10.53
N ASP A 302 -19.14 -8.01 -9.38
CA ASP A 302 -18.17 -8.41 -8.36
C ASP A 302 -16.76 -8.68 -8.93
N GLY A 303 -16.36 -7.89 -9.93
CA GLY A 303 -15.07 -7.97 -10.63
C GLY A 303 -15.00 -9.04 -11.72
N ALA A 304 -16.08 -9.78 -11.98
CA ALA A 304 -16.16 -10.74 -13.08
C ALA A 304 -16.89 -10.13 -14.27
N ALA A 305 -16.25 -10.12 -15.45
CA ALA A 305 -16.87 -9.66 -16.68
C ALA A 305 -18.04 -10.58 -17.08
N ILE A 306 -19.19 -9.99 -17.44
CA ILE A 306 -20.38 -10.72 -17.91
C ILE A 306 -20.73 -10.26 -19.33
N PRO A 307 -20.92 -11.19 -20.28
CA PRO A 307 -21.32 -10.85 -21.65
C PRO A 307 -22.74 -10.27 -21.67
N ALA A 308 -22.93 -9.23 -22.47
CA ALA A 308 -24.23 -8.58 -22.67
C ALA A 308 -25.02 -9.23 -23.81
N GLU A 309 -26.34 -9.30 -23.65
CA GLU A 309 -27.26 -9.39 -24.79
C GLU A 309 -27.65 -7.97 -25.23
N ARG A 310 -27.41 -7.64 -26.51
CA ARG A 310 -27.70 -6.32 -27.08
C ARG A 310 -28.96 -6.35 -27.95
N ARG A 311 -29.88 -5.43 -27.71
CA ARG A 311 -31.06 -5.16 -28.55
C ARG A 311 -31.12 -3.66 -28.86
N GLY A 312 -30.43 -3.25 -29.93
CA GLY A 312 -30.32 -1.85 -30.32
C GLY A 312 -29.57 -1.00 -29.26
N GLN A 313 -30.29 -0.10 -28.62
CA GLN A 313 -29.81 0.77 -27.52
C GLN A 313 -30.03 0.19 -26.12
N GLU A 314 -30.65 -0.99 -26.02
CA GLU A 314 -30.85 -1.69 -24.76
C GLU A 314 -29.84 -2.82 -24.61
N LEU A 315 -29.33 -2.96 -23.40
CA LEU A 315 -28.41 -4.03 -23.00
C LEU A 315 -29.02 -4.76 -21.82
N GLU A 316 -28.94 -6.09 -21.85
CA GLU A 316 -29.42 -6.96 -20.78
C GLU A 316 -28.38 -8.01 -20.41
N TRP A 317 -28.32 -8.35 -19.13
CA TRP A 317 -27.46 -9.42 -18.61
C TRP A 317 -28.26 -10.30 -17.65
N LEU A 318 -28.04 -11.61 -17.76
CA LEU A 318 -28.60 -12.63 -16.88
C LEU A 318 -27.46 -13.31 -16.11
N PRO A 319 -27.13 -12.84 -14.90
CA PRO A 319 -26.05 -13.44 -14.12
C PRO A 319 -26.39 -14.88 -13.72
N ALA A 320 -25.35 -15.69 -13.52
CA ALA A 320 -25.49 -16.95 -12.80
C ALA A 320 -26.00 -16.71 -11.36
N PRO A 321 -26.56 -17.72 -10.67
CA PRO A 321 -27.04 -17.56 -9.31
C PRO A 321 -26.02 -16.90 -8.38
N LEU A 322 -26.44 -15.84 -7.70
CA LEU A 322 -25.60 -15.07 -6.80
C LEU A 322 -25.77 -15.57 -5.37
N ALA A 323 -24.65 -15.56 -4.62
CA ALA A 323 -24.63 -15.82 -3.19
C ALA A 323 -25.44 -14.75 -2.43
N ALA A 324 -25.77 -15.01 -1.17
CA ALA A 324 -26.32 -13.95 -0.33
C ALA A 324 -25.26 -12.90 -0.01
N GLY A 325 -25.67 -11.64 0.04
CA GLY A 325 -24.83 -10.51 0.41
C GLY A 325 -24.95 -9.32 -0.55
N ARG A 326 -24.05 -8.36 -0.37
CA ARG A 326 -23.94 -7.16 -1.22
C ARG A 326 -23.15 -7.49 -2.48
N HIS A 327 -23.71 -7.10 -3.61
CA HIS A 327 -23.12 -7.21 -4.93
C HIS A 327 -22.95 -5.83 -5.56
N VAL A 328 -22.00 -5.73 -6.47
CA VAL A 328 -21.69 -4.51 -7.20
C VAL A 328 -21.53 -4.82 -8.67
N ALA A 329 -22.35 -4.18 -9.49
CA ALA A 329 -22.22 -4.20 -10.94
C ALA A 329 -21.68 -2.85 -11.43
N GLU A 330 -20.76 -2.87 -12.39
CA GLU A 330 -20.17 -1.68 -13.00
C GLU A 330 -20.24 -1.78 -14.52
N LEU A 331 -20.87 -0.79 -15.14
CA LEU A 331 -21.08 -0.73 -16.59
C LEU A 331 -20.32 0.45 -17.20
N GLN A 332 -19.59 0.17 -18.27
CA GLN A 332 -18.97 1.17 -19.12
C GLN A 332 -19.23 0.86 -20.60
N VAL A 333 -19.39 1.91 -21.42
CA VAL A 333 -19.70 1.78 -22.84
C VAL A 333 -18.76 2.66 -23.64
N ARG A 334 -18.30 2.17 -24.80
CA ARG A 334 -17.34 2.85 -25.65
C ARG A 334 -17.81 2.91 -27.09
N ARG A 335 -17.46 4.02 -27.75
CA ARG A 335 -17.57 4.19 -29.20
C ARG A 335 -16.20 4.52 -29.76
N ALA A 336 -15.73 3.74 -30.73
CA ALA A 336 -14.46 3.96 -31.39
C ALA A 336 -14.40 5.37 -32.00
N GLY A 337 -13.30 6.10 -31.74
CA GLY A 337 -13.10 7.47 -32.21
C GLY A 337 -13.88 8.57 -31.46
N ALA A 338 -14.93 8.21 -30.70
CA ALA A 338 -15.76 9.16 -29.94
C ALA A 338 -15.50 9.12 -28.43
N GLY A 339 -14.98 8.00 -27.92
CA GLY A 339 -14.53 7.85 -26.54
C GLY A 339 -15.41 6.95 -25.69
N THR A 340 -15.19 7.03 -24.39
CA THR A 340 -15.75 6.11 -23.39
C THR A 340 -16.67 6.84 -22.42
N SER A 341 -17.77 6.20 -22.05
CA SER A 341 -18.72 6.74 -21.07
C SER A 341 -18.11 6.77 -19.67
N ARG A 342 -18.60 7.66 -18.82
CA ARG A 342 -18.41 7.52 -17.36
C ARG A 342 -18.96 6.16 -16.92
N ALA A 343 -18.19 5.42 -16.12
CA ALA A 343 -18.65 4.16 -15.55
C ALA A 343 -19.86 4.39 -14.64
N ARG A 344 -20.86 3.52 -14.73
CA ARG A 344 -22.05 3.53 -13.86
C ARG A 344 -21.99 2.32 -12.94
N ARG A 345 -21.91 2.60 -11.65
CA ARG A 345 -21.93 1.59 -10.60
C ARG A 345 -23.33 1.41 -10.04
N LEU A 346 -23.73 0.16 -9.84
CA LEU A 346 -25.00 -0.25 -9.27
C LEU A 346 -24.71 -1.24 -8.14
N ALA A 347 -25.14 -0.91 -6.92
CA ALA A 347 -24.99 -1.80 -5.77
C ALA A 347 -26.37 -2.33 -5.36
N PHE A 348 -26.47 -3.63 -5.14
CA PHE A 348 -27.70 -4.28 -4.69
C PHE A 348 -27.36 -5.42 -3.72
N THR A 349 -28.34 -5.89 -2.96
CA THR A 349 -28.18 -6.96 -1.97
C THR A 349 -29.09 -8.12 -2.33
N VAL A 350 -28.54 -9.34 -2.38
CA VAL A 350 -29.32 -10.57 -2.50
C VAL A 350 -29.48 -11.16 -1.11
N ARG A 351 -30.72 -11.26 -0.63
CA ARG A 351 -31.07 -11.90 0.63
C ARG A 351 -31.62 -13.28 0.39
N ARG A 352 -31.20 -14.19 1.26
CA ARG A 352 -31.55 -15.60 1.20
C ARG A 352 -31.85 -16.11 2.59
N ALA A 353 -32.92 -16.87 2.70
CA ALA A 353 -33.20 -17.64 3.88
C ALA A 353 -32.22 -18.83 3.95
N PRO A 354 -31.69 -19.12 5.14
CA PRO A 354 -31.05 -20.41 5.38
C PRO A 354 -32.06 -21.52 5.10
N ALA A 355 -31.61 -22.54 4.37
CA ALA A 355 -32.44 -23.68 3.99
C ALA A 355 -31.84 -25.01 4.44
N ARG A 356 -30.50 -25.08 4.54
CA ARG A 356 -29.80 -26.30 4.95
C ARG A 356 -28.60 -25.98 5.83
N LEU A 357 -28.46 -26.73 6.91
CA LEU A 357 -27.23 -26.78 7.69
C LEU A 357 -26.47 -28.07 7.33
N ALA A 358 -25.14 -28.00 7.28
CA ALA A 358 -24.28 -29.18 7.26
C ALA A 358 -23.36 -29.14 8.48
N ALA A 359 -23.43 -30.17 9.33
CA ALA A 359 -22.57 -30.29 10.50
C ALA A 359 -21.55 -31.42 10.29
N ALA A 360 -20.30 -31.17 10.66
CA ALA A 360 -19.20 -32.14 10.59
C ALA A 360 -18.29 -32.01 11.82
N SER A 361 -17.71 -33.12 12.29
CA SER A 361 -16.78 -33.10 13.44
C SER A 361 -15.35 -33.43 13.08
N ARG A 362 -14.40 -32.88 13.85
CA ARG A 362 -12.97 -33.25 13.84
C ARG A 362 -12.43 -33.44 15.26
N GLY A 363 -11.51 -34.37 15.44
CA GLY A 363 -10.93 -34.76 16.74
C GLY A 363 -11.43 -36.11 17.27
N VAL A 364 -10.77 -36.62 18.32
CA VAL A 364 -11.05 -37.94 18.92
C VAL A 364 -11.69 -37.78 20.29
N ALA A 365 -12.90 -38.32 20.44
CA ALA A 365 -13.37 -38.79 21.74
C ALA A 365 -12.79 -40.20 21.95
N GLY A 366 -11.71 -40.31 22.71
CA GLY A 366 -11.09 -41.59 23.03
C GLY A 366 -11.89 -42.32 24.13
N PRO A 367 -11.46 -43.53 24.53
CA PRO A 367 -12.02 -44.23 25.69
C PRO A 367 -11.97 -43.39 26.98
N ALA A 368 -11.06 -42.41 27.06
CA ALA A 368 -10.90 -41.46 28.17
C ALA A 368 -11.69 -40.15 28.00
N GLY A 369 -12.53 -40.01 26.96
CA GLY A 369 -13.13 -38.74 26.57
C GLY A 369 -12.17 -37.87 25.74
N GLY A 370 -12.59 -36.66 25.37
CA GLY A 370 -11.78 -35.74 24.56
C GLY A 370 -12.51 -34.48 24.11
N LEU A 371 -11.76 -33.52 23.57
CA LEU A 371 -12.31 -32.35 22.88
C LEU A 371 -12.61 -32.70 21.42
N VAL A 372 -13.81 -32.37 20.97
CA VAL A 372 -14.26 -32.55 19.58
C VAL A 372 -14.68 -31.21 19.01
N ALA A 373 -14.13 -30.87 17.85
CA ALA A 373 -14.52 -29.71 17.06
C ALA A 373 -15.76 -30.06 16.23
N VAL A 374 -16.75 -29.17 16.16
CA VAL A 374 -17.95 -29.29 15.34
C VAL A 374 -18.04 -28.07 14.43
N ARG A 375 -17.91 -28.27 13.12
CA ARG A 375 -18.18 -27.28 12.08
C ARG A 375 -19.64 -27.32 11.71
N VAL A 376 -20.28 -26.16 11.56
CA VAL A 376 -21.61 -26.02 11.01
C VAL A 376 -21.56 -25.05 9.84
N ALA A 377 -21.88 -25.50 8.63
CA ALA A 377 -22.01 -24.67 7.44
C ALA A 377 -23.48 -24.38 7.13
N VAL A 378 -23.76 -23.19 6.65
CA VAL A 378 -25.11 -22.70 6.35
C VAL A 378 -25.25 -22.49 4.85
N PHE A 379 -26.29 -23.08 4.25
CA PHE A 379 -26.58 -23.01 2.82
C PHE A 379 -28.02 -22.54 2.57
N ASP A 380 -28.22 -21.87 1.44
CA ASP A 380 -29.54 -21.53 0.92
C ASP A 380 -30.18 -22.69 0.14
N ARG A 381 -31.35 -22.45 -0.45
CA ARG A 381 -32.09 -23.44 -1.26
C ARG A 381 -31.40 -23.80 -2.58
N LEU A 382 -30.49 -22.96 -3.07
CA LEU A 382 -29.69 -23.19 -4.27
C LEU A 382 -28.38 -23.93 -3.97
N GLY A 383 -28.10 -24.20 -2.69
CA GLY A 383 -26.88 -24.85 -2.24
C GLY A 383 -25.68 -23.92 -2.12
N LEU A 384 -25.87 -22.60 -2.24
CA LEU A 384 -24.81 -21.61 -2.05
C LEU A 384 -24.61 -21.34 -0.56
N ALA A 385 -23.36 -21.11 -0.15
CA ALA A 385 -23.02 -20.79 1.23
C ALA A 385 -23.51 -19.38 1.61
N LEU A 386 -24.16 -19.24 2.77
CA LEU A 386 -24.67 -17.96 3.27
C LEU A 386 -23.60 -17.18 4.00
N ARG A 387 -23.06 -16.13 3.37
CA ARG A 387 -21.93 -15.38 3.92
C ARG A 387 -22.28 -14.46 5.09
N ASP A 388 -23.57 -14.18 5.29
CA ASP A 388 -24.05 -13.35 6.39
C ASP A 388 -23.74 -13.93 7.77
N SER A 389 -23.62 -13.03 8.76
CA SER A 389 -23.45 -13.43 10.16
C SER A 389 -24.75 -14.00 10.72
N LEU A 390 -24.83 -15.33 10.86
CA LEU A 390 -26.03 -16.02 11.32
C LEU A 390 -25.81 -16.67 12.69
N PRO A 391 -26.61 -16.34 13.71
CA PRO A 391 -26.48 -16.98 15.01
C PRO A 391 -26.99 -18.42 14.92
N LEU A 392 -26.21 -19.33 15.46
CA LEU A 392 -26.48 -20.76 15.54
C LEU A 392 -26.44 -21.21 16.99
N ARG A 393 -27.23 -22.23 17.31
CA ARG A 393 -27.25 -22.89 18.60
C ARG A 393 -26.93 -24.36 18.41
N LEU A 394 -25.91 -24.84 19.12
CA LEU A 394 -25.57 -26.24 19.18
C LEU A 394 -26.02 -26.78 20.51
N ARG A 395 -26.78 -27.87 20.48
CA ARG A 395 -27.27 -28.53 21.68
C ARG A 395 -26.88 -30.00 21.66
N ALA A 396 -26.21 -30.43 22.71
CA ALA A 396 -25.98 -31.83 22.96
C ALA A 396 -27.32 -32.50 23.31
N LEU A 397 -27.64 -33.56 22.59
CA LEU A 397 -28.83 -34.39 22.82
C LEU A 397 -28.54 -35.55 23.77
N ALA A 398 -27.26 -35.84 24.03
CA ALA A 398 -26.81 -36.88 24.94
C ALA A 398 -26.09 -36.28 26.15
N ARG A 399 -26.17 -36.95 27.30
CA ARG A 399 -25.38 -36.62 28.50
C ARG A 399 -23.89 -36.90 28.23
N GLY A 400 -23.01 -36.16 28.91
CA GLY A 400 -21.57 -36.34 28.77
C GLY A 400 -20.91 -35.49 27.67
N VAL A 401 -21.60 -34.46 27.17
CA VAL A 401 -21.03 -33.46 26.25
C VAL A 401 -21.10 -32.08 26.92
N ALA A 402 -19.98 -31.37 27.01
CA ALA A 402 -19.88 -30.06 27.66
C ALA A 402 -19.16 -29.03 26.76
N PRO A 403 -19.70 -27.81 26.61
CA PRO A 403 -21.00 -27.38 27.11
C PRO A 403 -22.14 -28.12 26.40
N ALA A 404 -23.25 -28.34 27.12
CA ALA A 404 -24.43 -29.00 26.57
C ALA A 404 -25.23 -28.11 25.62
N ASP A 405 -24.99 -26.79 25.68
CA ASP A 405 -25.61 -25.78 24.84
C ASP A 405 -24.58 -24.68 24.53
N THR A 406 -24.41 -24.37 23.25
CA THR A 406 -23.40 -23.43 22.75
C THR A 406 -24.03 -22.50 21.74
N ALA A 407 -23.93 -21.19 21.96
CA ALA A 407 -24.23 -20.19 20.93
C ALA A 407 -22.96 -19.93 20.12
N ILE A 408 -23.06 -20.03 18.78
CA ILE A 408 -21.98 -19.68 17.86
C ILE A 408 -22.55 -18.78 16.75
N VAL A 409 -21.69 -18.08 16.02
CA VAL A 409 -22.11 -17.24 14.89
C VAL A 409 -21.42 -17.76 13.64
N ALA A 410 -22.20 -18.20 12.65
CA ALA A 410 -21.66 -18.49 11.33
C ALA A 410 -21.29 -17.18 10.66
N ARG A 411 -20.06 -17.11 10.16
CA ARG A 411 -19.53 -16.01 9.35
C ARG A 411 -18.99 -16.62 8.07
N ASP A 412 -19.21 -15.96 6.93
CA ASP A 412 -18.76 -16.48 5.63
C ASP A 412 -19.28 -17.90 5.33
N GLY A 413 -20.49 -18.22 5.77
CA GLY A 413 -21.12 -19.52 5.52
C GLY A 413 -20.78 -20.63 6.52
N ALA A 414 -19.97 -20.40 7.55
CA ALA A 414 -19.65 -21.43 8.53
C ALA A 414 -19.36 -20.92 9.96
N ALA A 415 -19.58 -21.79 10.94
CA ALA A 415 -19.23 -21.60 12.34
C ALA A 415 -18.55 -22.86 12.89
N TRP A 416 -17.80 -22.74 13.98
CA TRP A 416 -17.36 -23.91 14.75
C TRP A 416 -17.68 -23.78 16.24
N ALA A 417 -17.85 -24.93 16.89
CA ALA A 417 -17.92 -25.07 18.34
C ALA A 417 -17.01 -26.22 18.79
N TYR A 418 -16.60 -26.19 20.06
CA TYR A 418 -15.80 -27.25 20.66
C TYR A 418 -16.53 -27.84 21.84
N LEU A 419 -16.57 -29.17 21.88
CA LEU A 419 -17.37 -29.93 22.81
C LEU A 419 -16.46 -30.97 23.49
N ARG A 420 -16.43 -30.93 24.83
CA ARG A 420 -15.79 -31.94 25.65
C ARG A 420 -16.74 -33.13 25.77
N VAL A 421 -16.32 -34.29 25.30
CA VAL A 421 -17.06 -35.54 25.39
C VAL A 421 -16.45 -36.40 26.49
N THR A 422 -17.25 -36.87 27.44
CA THR A 422 -16.82 -37.79 28.50
C THR A 422 -16.55 -39.20 27.96
N PRO A 423 -15.71 -40.01 28.63
CA PRO A 423 -15.54 -41.44 28.35
C PRO A 423 -16.85 -42.15 27.99
N LEU A 424 -16.94 -42.72 26.78
CA LEU A 424 -18.07 -43.57 26.41
C LEU A 424 -17.77 -45.01 26.84
N ARG A 425 -18.69 -45.62 27.61
CA ARG A 425 -18.61 -47.07 27.90
C ARG A 425 -18.67 -47.86 26.58
N LYS A 426 -18.00 -49.01 26.53
CA LYS A 426 -18.03 -49.91 25.37
C LYS A 426 -19.49 -50.27 25.04
N GLY A 427 -19.95 -49.97 23.82
CA GLY A 427 -21.34 -50.18 23.39
C GLY A 427 -22.32 -49.02 23.65
N ALA A 428 -21.89 -47.92 24.27
CA ALA A 428 -22.73 -46.74 24.44
C ALA A 428 -23.00 -46.02 23.10
N PRO A 429 -24.22 -45.48 22.88
CA PRO A 429 -24.53 -44.71 21.67
C PRO A 429 -23.65 -43.46 21.58
N ARG A 430 -23.21 -43.12 20.37
CA ARG A 430 -22.40 -41.92 20.12
C ARG A 430 -23.18 -40.67 20.53
N PRO A 431 -22.55 -39.70 21.22
CA PRO A 431 -23.19 -38.46 21.58
C PRO A 431 -23.65 -37.74 20.32
N VAL A 432 -24.86 -37.18 20.36
CA VAL A 432 -25.44 -36.50 19.20
C VAL A 432 -25.53 -35.02 19.52
N VAL A 433 -25.12 -34.18 18.58
CA VAL A 433 -25.25 -32.74 18.65
C VAL A 433 -26.17 -32.28 17.55
N ARG A 434 -27.13 -31.45 17.92
CA ARG A 434 -28.02 -30.77 17.00
C ARG A 434 -27.59 -29.33 16.87
N ALA A 435 -27.26 -28.91 15.65
CA ALA A 435 -27.12 -27.51 15.29
C ALA A 435 -28.47 -27.00 14.75
N ALA A 436 -28.86 -25.80 15.16
CA ALA A 436 -30.05 -25.11 14.69
C ALA A 436 -29.75 -23.62 14.54
N LEU A 437 -30.47 -22.93 13.67
CA LEU A 437 -30.48 -21.46 13.68
C LEU A 437 -31.01 -20.97 15.04
N ALA A 438 -30.33 -20.00 15.63
CA ALA A 438 -30.78 -19.41 16.88
C ALA A 438 -31.94 -18.44 16.61
N THR A 439 -32.97 -18.49 17.46
CA THR A 439 -33.99 -17.46 17.54
C THR A 439 -33.60 -16.49 18.66
N PRO A 440 -33.63 -15.16 18.45
CA PRO A 440 -33.36 -14.19 19.51
C PRO A 440 -34.25 -14.44 20.72
N ALA A 441 -33.71 -14.27 21.93
CA ALA A 441 -34.49 -14.42 23.16
C ALA A 441 -35.67 -13.43 23.16
N GLY A 442 -36.90 -13.94 23.33
CA GLY A 442 -38.13 -13.14 23.35
C GLY A 442 -38.98 -13.19 22.07
N ALA A 443 -38.53 -13.83 20.99
CA ALA A 443 -39.32 -13.98 19.78
C ALA A 443 -40.28 -15.20 19.85
N PRO A 444 -41.50 -15.12 19.28
CA PRO A 444 -42.41 -16.26 19.21
C PRO A 444 -41.76 -17.42 18.46
N ARG A 445 -41.95 -18.64 19.00
CA ARG A 445 -41.40 -19.88 18.46
C ARG A 445 -41.95 -20.08 17.04
N PRO A 446 -41.13 -20.11 15.97
CA PRO A 446 -41.65 -20.21 14.62
C PRO A 446 -42.41 -21.53 14.45
N ALA A 447 -43.66 -21.43 14.00
CA ALA A 447 -44.45 -22.54 13.55
C ALA A 447 -43.91 -22.97 12.18
N ALA A 448 -43.50 -24.24 12.06
CA ALA A 448 -42.88 -24.89 10.91
C ALA A 448 -41.35 -24.72 10.74
N GLY A 449 -40.64 -25.83 11.01
CA GLY A 449 -39.41 -26.22 10.29
C GLY A 449 -38.16 -25.35 10.46
N GLY A 450 -37.61 -25.24 11.67
CA GLY A 450 -36.28 -24.66 11.84
C GLY A 450 -35.21 -25.47 11.08
N VAL A 451 -34.30 -24.79 10.37
CA VAL A 451 -33.17 -25.46 9.71
C VAL A 451 -32.26 -26.05 10.77
N THR A 452 -32.16 -27.38 10.79
CA THR A 452 -31.31 -28.09 11.75
C THR A 452 -30.44 -29.14 11.07
N ALA A 453 -29.25 -29.33 11.59
CA ALA A 453 -28.37 -30.45 11.25
C ALA A 453 -28.11 -31.27 12.50
N THR A 454 -28.11 -32.59 12.37
CA THR A 454 -27.78 -33.50 13.45
C THR A 454 -26.49 -34.23 13.11
N LEU A 455 -25.57 -34.26 14.05
CA LEU A 455 -24.26 -34.88 13.91
C LEU A 455 -24.03 -35.82 15.07
N ALA A 456 -23.78 -37.10 14.76
CA ALA A 456 -23.23 -38.02 15.74
C ALA A 456 -21.76 -37.67 15.96
N VAL A 457 -21.45 -37.14 17.14
CA VAL A 457 -20.11 -36.85 17.61
C VAL A 457 -19.44 -38.18 17.98
N GLY A 458 -18.69 -38.74 17.04
CA GLY A 458 -17.87 -39.93 17.21
C GLY A 458 -16.55 -39.77 16.46
N SER A 459 -15.57 -40.61 16.80
CA SER A 459 -14.17 -40.49 16.34
C SER A 459 -14.08 -39.95 14.91
N ALA A 460 -13.60 -38.71 14.76
CA ALA A 460 -12.87 -38.42 13.53
C ALA A 460 -11.66 -39.38 13.51
N ALA A 461 -11.10 -39.63 12.33
CA ALA A 461 -9.82 -40.31 12.23
C ALA A 461 -8.89 -39.78 13.32
N ALA A 462 -8.23 -40.69 14.04
CA ALA A 462 -7.25 -40.26 15.03
C ALA A 462 -6.36 -39.19 14.39
N PRO A 463 -6.10 -38.05 15.07
CA PRO A 463 -5.04 -37.18 14.60
C PRO A 463 -3.85 -38.09 14.30
N PRO A 464 -3.21 -37.95 13.13
CA PRO A 464 -2.06 -38.78 12.78
C PRO A 464 -1.10 -38.85 13.97
N PRO A 465 -0.43 -39.99 14.21
CA PRO A 465 0.58 -40.09 15.25
C PRO A 465 1.49 -38.86 15.22
N GLY A 466 1.60 -38.17 16.37
CA GLY A 466 2.33 -36.91 16.44
C GLY A 466 1.51 -35.66 16.09
N VAL A 467 0.21 -35.62 16.38
CA VAL A 467 -0.62 -34.40 16.26
C VAL A 467 -1.46 -34.19 17.55
N TRP A 468 -1.35 -32.99 18.12
CA TRP A 468 -2.04 -32.47 19.29
C TRP A 468 -3.14 -31.48 18.88
N THR A 469 -4.22 -31.39 19.65
CA THR A 469 -5.32 -30.42 19.42
C THR A 469 -5.68 -29.72 20.71
N GLY A 470 -5.79 -28.39 20.73
CA GLY A 470 -6.05 -27.64 21.96
C GLY A 470 -6.43 -26.17 21.75
N PHE A 471 -6.59 -25.45 22.86
CA PHE A 471 -6.79 -24.00 22.88
C PHE A 471 -5.45 -23.30 23.11
N ALA A 472 -5.14 -22.30 22.29
CA ALA A 472 -4.04 -21.36 22.47
C ALA A 472 -4.59 -20.02 23.00
N ARG A 473 -3.97 -19.47 24.04
CA ARG A 473 -4.27 -18.16 24.60
C ARG A 473 -3.08 -17.23 24.31
N ALA A 474 -3.32 -16.10 23.66
CA ALA A 474 -2.28 -15.10 23.41
C ALA A 474 -2.05 -14.18 24.64
N MET A 475 -0.87 -13.54 24.65
CA MET A 475 -0.31 -12.57 25.61
C MET A 475 -1.15 -11.25 25.69
N PRO A 476 -0.81 -10.26 26.57
CA PRO A 476 -1.74 -9.43 27.36
C PRO A 476 -2.90 -8.65 26.71
N ASP A 477 -2.84 -8.32 25.42
CA ASP A 477 -3.85 -7.50 24.76
C ASP A 477 -5.09 -8.30 24.31
N GLY A 478 -5.03 -9.63 24.41
CA GLY A 478 -6.12 -10.52 24.02
C GLY A 478 -6.32 -10.62 22.50
N THR A 479 -5.35 -10.20 21.70
CA THR A 479 -5.44 -10.25 20.23
C THR A 479 -5.44 -11.71 19.75
N PRO A 480 -6.42 -12.13 18.92
CA PRO A 480 -6.47 -13.51 18.41
C PRO A 480 -5.29 -13.87 17.50
N LEU A 481 -4.84 -15.13 17.55
CA LEU A 481 -3.79 -15.69 16.68
C LEU A 481 -4.28 -16.00 15.23
N ALA A 482 -5.29 -15.30 14.75
CA ALA A 482 -5.89 -15.50 13.43
C ALA A 482 -4.90 -15.11 12.31
N GLY A 483 -4.73 -15.97 11.29
CA GLY A 483 -3.92 -15.64 10.10
C GLY A 483 -2.43 -15.97 10.19
N VAL A 484 -2.00 -16.62 11.28
CA VAL A 484 -0.59 -16.90 11.51
C VAL A 484 -0.09 -18.16 10.77
N ARG A 485 0.95 -17.99 9.93
CA ARG A 485 1.67 -19.07 9.21
C ARG A 485 2.19 -20.13 10.18
N GLY A 486 2.01 -21.41 9.84
CA GLY A 486 2.47 -22.55 10.65
C GLY A 486 1.36 -23.29 11.39
N THR A 487 0.14 -22.77 11.37
CA THR A 487 -1.06 -23.44 11.89
C THR A 487 -1.79 -24.16 10.74
N GLU A 488 -2.21 -25.40 10.94
CA GLU A 488 -2.93 -26.15 9.90
C GLU A 488 -4.45 -25.98 10.03
N GLU A 489 -5.02 -25.28 9.06
CA GLU A 489 -6.47 -25.30 8.86
C GLU A 489 -6.93 -26.70 8.48
N PRO A 490 -8.00 -27.20 9.11
CA PRO A 490 -8.71 -28.37 8.63
C PRO A 490 -9.10 -28.28 7.15
N ALA A 491 -8.49 -29.04 6.23
CA ALA A 491 -8.95 -29.06 4.83
C ALA A 491 -10.45 -29.51 4.70
N PRO A 492 -11.34 -28.75 4.03
CA PRO A 492 -11.07 -27.56 3.22
C PRO A 492 -10.86 -26.29 4.06
N ARG A 493 -9.97 -25.41 3.56
CA ARG A 493 -9.50 -24.16 4.19
C ARG A 493 -10.59 -23.42 4.96
N VAL A 494 -10.30 -23.09 6.22
CA VAL A 494 -11.14 -22.36 7.17
C VAL A 494 -10.36 -21.10 7.53
N SER A 495 -10.65 -19.98 6.87
CA SER A 495 -9.94 -18.70 7.03
C SER A 495 -10.15 -18.07 8.41
N TRP A 496 -9.60 -18.71 9.44
CA TRP A 496 -9.52 -18.29 10.83
C TRP A 496 -8.89 -19.42 11.65
N LEU A 497 -7.74 -19.16 12.27
CA LEU A 497 -7.68 -19.49 13.70
C LEU A 497 -8.81 -18.67 14.31
N ASN A 498 -9.85 -19.27 14.90
CA ASN A 498 -10.98 -18.43 15.30
C ASN A 498 -10.47 -17.41 16.30
N ARG A 499 -11.13 -16.26 16.24
CA ARG A 499 -11.36 -15.30 17.32
C ARG A 499 -11.54 -15.89 18.74
N ASP A 500 -11.63 -17.22 18.90
CA ASP A 500 -11.84 -17.96 20.14
C ASP A 500 -10.67 -18.91 20.52
N GLY A 501 -9.56 -18.95 19.75
CA GLY A 501 -8.28 -19.52 20.19
C GLY A 501 -8.04 -21.03 20.01
N PHE A 502 -8.64 -21.73 19.03
CA PHE A 502 -8.31 -23.16 18.80
C PHE A 502 -7.20 -23.38 17.77
N ALA A 503 -6.30 -24.34 18.04
CA ALA A 503 -5.23 -24.76 17.12
C ALA A 503 -5.04 -26.29 17.08
N VAL A 504 -4.64 -26.79 15.91
CA VAL A 504 -4.07 -28.14 15.72
C VAL A 504 -2.55 -27.98 15.64
N LEU A 505 -1.82 -28.61 16.54
CA LEU A 505 -0.36 -28.54 16.64
C LEU A 505 0.24 -29.91 16.34
N ARG A 506 1.38 -29.99 15.65
CA ARG A 506 2.12 -31.25 15.54
C ARG A 506 2.88 -31.54 16.84
N ALA A 507 3.14 -32.81 17.16
CA ALA A 507 4.00 -33.18 18.27
C ALA A 507 5.44 -32.77 17.96
N GLY A 508 6.11 -32.20 18.95
CA GLY A 508 7.54 -31.90 18.85
C GLY A 508 8.39 -33.16 18.95
N GLU A 509 9.70 -33.02 18.76
CA GLU A 509 10.68 -34.12 18.81
C GLU A 509 10.66 -34.90 20.15
N GLY A 510 10.18 -34.29 21.24
CA GLY A 510 10.00 -34.92 22.56
C GLY A 510 8.61 -35.48 22.85
N GLY A 511 7.71 -35.59 21.86
CA GLY A 511 6.37 -36.17 22.02
C GLY A 511 5.32 -35.24 22.66
N GLY A 512 5.72 -34.14 23.31
CA GLY A 512 4.82 -33.07 23.79
C GLY A 512 4.21 -32.20 22.68
N PRO A 513 3.28 -31.28 23.00
CA PRO A 513 2.72 -30.35 22.03
C PRO A 513 3.84 -29.50 21.44
N GLY A 514 4.11 -29.69 20.14
CA GLY A 514 5.09 -28.89 19.44
C GLY A 514 4.54 -27.49 19.25
N VAL A 515 5.25 -26.49 19.79
CA VAL A 515 5.02 -25.11 19.37
C VAL A 515 5.47 -25.01 17.92
N GLN A 516 4.52 -25.07 16.99
CA GLN A 516 4.83 -24.76 15.60
C GLN A 516 5.35 -23.32 15.53
N ALA A 517 6.30 -23.08 14.62
CA ALA A 517 6.73 -21.72 14.31
C ALA A 517 5.49 -20.90 13.94
N LEU A 518 5.13 -19.97 14.81
CA LEU A 518 3.94 -19.15 14.70
C LEU A 518 4.42 -17.79 14.19
N ALA A 519 4.20 -17.46 12.92
CA ALA A 519 4.62 -16.16 12.38
C ALA A 519 4.20 -14.98 13.30
N GLY A 520 5.15 -14.11 13.60
CA GLY A 520 5.00 -13.04 14.59
C GLY A 520 5.49 -13.41 15.99
N TYR A 521 5.77 -14.69 16.26
CA TYR A 521 6.14 -15.15 17.58
C TYR A 521 7.31 -16.14 17.55
N ARG A 522 8.08 -16.13 18.63
CA ARG A 522 9.06 -17.17 18.95
C ARG A 522 8.66 -17.89 20.24
N PRO A 523 9.10 -19.15 20.46
CA PRO A 523 9.04 -19.78 21.76
C PRO A 523 9.74 -18.94 22.83
N TRP A 524 9.12 -18.87 24.00
CA TRP A 524 9.77 -18.42 25.21
C TRP A 524 10.43 -19.62 25.86
N ASP A 525 11.75 -19.54 26.05
CA ASP A 525 12.56 -20.64 26.56
C ASP A 525 12.44 -20.74 28.09
N ASP A 526 11.23 -21.02 28.59
CA ASP A 526 10.99 -21.54 29.94
C ASP A 526 10.40 -22.96 29.84
N ASP A 527 10.75 -23.85 30.78
CA ASP A 527 10.29 -25.26 30.80
C ASP A 527 8.79 -25.38 31.18
N THR A 528 7.95 -24.41 30.81
CA THR A 528 6.54 -24.36 31.22
C THR A 528 5.62 -25.11 30.25
N LEU A 529 4.61 -25.77 30.81
CA LEU A 529 3.50 -26.39 30.08
C LEU A 529 2.18 -25.72 30.51
N PRO A 530 1.39 -25.15 29.58
CA PRO A 530 1.62 -25.10 28.13
C PRO A 530 2.77 -24.14 27.76
N PRO A 531 3.44 -24.39 26.62
CA PRO A 531 4.58 -23.58 26.19
C PRO A 531 4.17 -22.13 25.90
N ARG A 532 5.09 -21.20 26.17
CA ARG A 532 4.87 -19.76 26.01
C ARG A 532 5.48 -19.23 24.71
N LEU A 533 4.89 -18.16 24.20
CA LEU A 533 5.30 -17.48 22.97
C LEU A 533 5.48 -15.99 23.26
N VAL A 534 6.51 -15.38 22.68
CA VAL A 534 6.71 -13.93 22.69
C VAL A 534 6.76 -13.36 21.30
N ALA A 535 6.20 -12.17 21.17
CA ALA A 535 6.11 -11.49 19.89
C ALA A 535 7.49 -11.00 19.44
N ILE A 536 7.80 -11.22 18.18
CA ILE A 536 9.00 -10.68 17.53
C ILE A 536 8.80 -9.18 17.36
N ALA A 537 9.82 -8.39 17.70
CA ALA A 537 9.76 -6.92 17.66
C ALA A 537 8.56 -6.33 18.40
N ASP A 538 8.24 -6.90 19.57
CA ASP A 538 7.09 -6.52 20.40
C ASP A 538 5.75 -6.51 19.64
N GLY A 539 5.64 -7.31 18.57
CA GLY A 539 4.45 -7.39 17.72
C GLY A 539 4.25 -6.20 16.79
N ALA A 540 5.23 -5.29 16.66
CA ALA A 540 5.12 -4.06 15.87
C ALA A 540 4.69 -4.29 14.40
N LEU A 541 5.06 -5.46 13.85
CA LEU A 541 4.83 -5.85 12.46
C LEU A 541 3.62 -6.78 12.26
N HIS A 542 2.92 -7.20 13.32
CA HIS A 542 1.83 -8.16 13.21
C HIS A 542 0.67 -7.61 12.36
N GLY A 543 0.29 -8.35 11.32
CA GLY A 543 -0.83 -7.99 10.42
C GLY A 543 -0.56 -6.78 9.53
N ARG A 544 0.65 -6.19 9.59
CA ARG A 544 1.01 -5.05 8.75
C ARG A 544 1.12 -5.49 7.30
N ARG A 545 0.48 -4.75 6.41
CA ARG A 545 0.56 -5.01 4.96
C ARG A 545 1.70 -4.22 4.34
N ILE A 546 2.74 -4.90 3.89
CA ILE A 546 3.96 -4.26 3.37
C ILE A 546 4.22 -4.72 1.93
N VAL A 547 4.46 -3.77 1.03
CA VAL A 547 4.93 -4.07 -0.32
C VAL A 547 6.44 -3.87 -0.39
N LEU A 548 7.12 -4.87 -0.93
CA LEU A 548 8.53 -4.82 -1.27
C LEU A 548 8.68 -4.77 -2.79
N ASP A 549 9.41 -3.77 -3.26
CA ASP A 549 9.60 -3.50 -4.66
C ASP A 549 11.08 -3.72 -5.04
N PRO A 550 11.47 -4.94 -5.46
CA PRO A 550 12.81 -5.15 -5.98
C PRO A 550 12.93 -4.45 -7.34
N ASP A 551 13.75 -3.42 -7.38
CA ASP A 551 13.95 -2.57 -8.55
C ASP A 551 14.58 -3.34 -9.73
N GLY A 552 14.27 -2.92 -10.97
CA GLY A 552 14.68 -3.58 -12.22
C GLY A 552 13.92 -4.87 -12.55
N GLY A 553 14.55 -5.75 -13.34
CA GLY A 553 14.05 -7.05 -13.80
C GLY A 553 13.94 -7.15 -15.33
N GLY A 554 14.03 -8.36 -15.88
CA GLY A 554 13.94 -8.59 -17.33
C GLY A 554 15.09 -7.92 -18.06
N ASP A 555 14.81 -6.99 -18.97
CA ASP A 555 15.86 -6.24 -19.69
C ASP A 555 16.47 -5.09 -18.86
N ASP A 556 15.79 -4.63 -17.81
CA ASP A 556 16.36 -3.64 -16.88
C ASP A 556 17.24 -4.36 -15.84
N ALA A 557 18.56 -4.37 -16.08
CA ALA A 557 19.51 -4.95 -15.14
C ALA A 557 19.59 -4.22 -13.80
N GLY A 558 19.00 -3.03 -13.64
CA GLY A 558 19.12 -2.23 -12.41
C GLY A 558 20.55 -1.79 -12.13
N GLY A 559 21.36 -1.63 -13.19
CA GLY A 559 22.81 -1.48 -13.13
C GLY A 559 23.56 -2.81 -13.35
N VAL A 560 24.77 -2.73 -13.90
CA VAL A 560 25.65 -3.88 -14.10
C VAL A 560 27.02 -3.56 -13.50
N GLY A 561 27.47 -4.42 -12.59
CA GLY A 561 28.77 -4.30 -11.97
C GLY A 561 29.92 -4.77 -12.86
N PRO A 562 31.16 -4.39 -12.53
CA PRO A 562 32.37 -4.80 -13.26
C PRO A 562 32.50 -6.29 -13.54
N SER A 563 31.98 -7.16 -12.67
CA SER A 563 31.99 -8.62 -12.87
C SER A 563 30.80 -9.19 -13.64
N GLY A 564 29.90 -8.32 -14.13
CA GLY A 564 28.64 -8.70 -14.78
C GLY A 564 27.48 -8.89 -13.79
N THR A 565 27.66 -8.57 -12.52
CA THR A 565 26.60 -8.66 -11.50
C THR A 565 25.46 -7.71 -11.85
N ARG A 566 24.24 -8.24 -11.92
CA ARG A 566 23.04 -7.43 -12.19
C ARG A 566 22.45 -6.93 -10.89
N GLY A 567 22.24 -5.61 -10.78
CA GLY A 567 21.59 -4.99 -9.62
C GLY A 567 20.20 -5.57 -9.37
N ALA A 568 19.43 -5.84 -10.42
CA ALA A 568 18.10 -6.45 -10.34
C ALA A 568 18.08 -7.82 -9.63
N SER A 569 19.16 -8.61 -9.78
CA SER A 569 19.32 -9.91 -9.09
C SER A 569 19.61 -9.73 -7.61
N LEU A 570 20.44 -8.75 -7.25
CA LEU A 570 20.72 -8.37 -5.87
C LEU A 570 19.46 -7.85 -5.18
N ASN A 571 18.73 -6.94 -5.83
CA ASN A 571 17.49 -6.35 -5.34
C ASN A 571 16.43 -7.42 -5.04
N LEU A 572 16.22 -8.38 -5.96
CA LEU A 572 15.28 -9.47 -5.75
C LEU A 572 15.69 -10.37 -4.59
N SER A 573 16.99 -10.63 -4.45
CA SER A 573 17.53 -11.45 -3.36
C SER A 573 17.33 -10.76 -2.01
N ALA A 574 17.68 -9.48 -1.90
CA ALA A 574 17.46 -8.66 -0.70
C ALA A 574 15.97 -8.57 -0.33
N ALA A 575 15.10 -8.33 -1.31
CA ALA A 575 13.65 -8.27 -1.09
C ALA A 575 13.07 -9.60 -0.59
N ARG A 576 13.52 -10.75 -1.12
CA ARG A 576 13.09 -12.07 -0.65
C ARG A 576 13.56 -12.37 0.77
N ILE A 577 14.79 -12.00 1.10
CA ILE A 577 15.32 -12.14 2.47
C ILE A 577 14.50 -11.28 3.44
N LEU A 578 14.30 -9.99 3.11
CA LEU A 578 13.49 -9.07 3.92
C LEU A 578 12.05 -9.57 4.07
N ALA A 579 11.43 -10.06 2.99
CA ALA A 579 10.10 -10.66 3.05
C ALA A 579 10.05 -11.85 4.03
N GLY A 580 11.12 -12.66 4.07
CA GLY A 580 11.30 -13.72 5.06
C GLY A 580 11.25 -13.19 6.49
N TYR A 581 12.03 -12.15 6.82
CA TYR A 581 12.04 -11.54 8.16
C TYR A 581 10.70 -10.91 8.54
N LEU A 582 10.11 -10.14 7.64
CA LEU A 582 8.82 -9.48 7.86
C LEU A 582 7.70 -10.51 8.06
N THR A 583 7.66 -11.56 7.24
CA THR A 583 6.70 -12.65 7.39
C THR A 583 6.94 -13.42 8.69
N ALA A 584 8.20 -13.66 9.05
CA ALA A 584 8.55 -14.30 10.32
C ALA A 584 8.07 -13.48 11.52
N ALA A 585 8.03 -12.14 11.40
CA ALA A 585 7.47 -11.22 12.40
C ALA A 585 5.97 -10.94 12.24
N GLY A 586 5.25 -11.70 11.40
CA GLY A 586 3.79 -11.67 11.33
C GLY A 586 3.21 -10.62 10.39
N ALA A 587 4.03 -9.95 9.57
CA ALA A 587 3.55 -9.06 8.52
C ALA A 587 2.99 -9.85 7.31
N GLU A 588 2.02 -9.26 6.62
CA GLU A 588 1.58 -9.70 5.30
C GLU A 588 2.43 -8.97 4.25
N VAL A 589 3.21 -9.72 3.47
CA VAL A 589 4.16 -9.14 2.51
C VAL A 589 3.78 -9.48 1.08
N ARG A 590 3.85 -8.50 0.20
CA ARG A 590 3.70 -8.67 -1.24
C ARG A 590 4.94 -8.14 -1.96
N LEU A 591 5.52 -8.94 -2.86
CA LEU A 591 6.53 -8.45 -3.79
C LEU A 591 5.87 -7.94 -5.06
N THR A 592 6.38 -6.85 -5.64
CA THR A 592 5.90 -6.37 -6.95
C THR A 592 6.31 -7.30 -8.09
N ARG A 593 7.45 -8.00 -7.94
CA ARG A 593 7.86 -9.11 -8.81
C ARG A 593 8.51 -10.23 -8.00
N GLU A 594 8.23 -11.47 -8.39
CA GLU A 594 8.80 -12.66 -7.76
C GLU A 594 9.85 -13.35 -8.64
N GLY A 595 10.11 -12.85 -9.84
CA GLY A 595 11.08 -13.41 -10.79
C GLY A 595 11.90 -12.33 -11.48
N ASP A 596 12.71 -12.76 -12.45
CA ASP A 596 13.48 -11.86 -13.31
C ASP A 596 12.65 -11.45 -14.54
N PHE A 597 11.68 -10.58 -14.32
CA PHE A 597 10.87 -9.96 -15.36
C PHE A 597 10.64 -8.49 -15.02
N ALA A 598 10.47 -7.66 -16.04
CA ALA A 598 10.18 -6.25 -15.86
C ALA A 598 8.72 -6.06 -15.43
N ILE A 599 8.49 -5.05 -14.59
CA ILE A 599 7.17 -4.57 -14.22
C ILE A 599 7.19 -3.04 -14.26
N SER A 600 6.16 -2.45 -14.86
CA SER A 600 6.06 -0.99 -15.00
C SER A 600 5.82 -0.33 -13.64
N ASP A 601 6.21 0.94 -13.51
CA ASP A 601 5.96 1.70 -12.28
C ASP A 601 4.47 1.85 -11.96
N VAL A 602 3.60 1.86 -12.98
CA VAL A 602 2.14 1.89 -12.84
C VAL A 602 1.63 0.61 -12.19
N GLU A 603 2.08 -0.55 -12.69
CA GLU A 603 1.70 -1.85 -12.12
C GLU A 603 2.21 -2.01 -10.68
N ARG A 604 3.40 -1.49 -10.35
CA ARG A 604 3.93 -1.48 -8.96
C ARG A 604 2.98 -0.75 -8.02
N VAL A 605 2.47 0.41 -8.42
CA VAL A 605 1.49 1.18 -7.65
C VAL A 605 0.16 0.43 -7.56
N GLN A 606 -0.35 -0.11 -8.67
CA GLN A 606 -1.61 -0.88 -8.67
C GLN A 606 -1.55 -2.09 -7.72
N ILE A 607 -0.42 -2.80 -7.68
CA ILE A 607 -0.19 -3.89 -6.71
C ILE A 607 -0.29 -3.37 -5.27
N SER A 608 0.32 -2.21 -4.98
CA SER A 608 0.26 -1.58 -3.67
C SER A 608 -1.16 -1.22 -3.23
N GLU A 609 -1.92 -0.58 -4.12
CA GLU A 609 -3.29 -0.16 -3.86
C GLU A 609 -4.24 -1.35 -3.72
N ALA A 610 -4.13 -2.34 -4.61
CA ALA A 610 -4.95 -3.56 -4.55
C ALA A 610 -4.67 -4.37 -3.27
N PHE A 611 -3.42 -4.37 -2.79
CA PHE A 611 -3.05 -4.99 -1.53
C PHE A 611 -3.46 -4.17 -0.31
N GLY A 612 -3.75 -2.87 -0.48
CA GLY A 612 -3.99 -1.92 0.60
C GLY A 612 -2.76 -1.74 1.49
N ALA A 613 -1.58 -1.67 0.86
CA ALA A 613 -0.31 -1.60 1.57
C ALA A 613 -0.28 -0.42 2.57
N GLU A 614 0.23 -0.68 3.77
CA GLU A 614 0.54 0.36 4.74
C GLU A 614 1.92 0.96 4.48
N ARG A 615 2.87 0.20 3.90
CA ARG A 615 4.19 0.70 3.48
C ARG A 615 4.60 0.13 2.14
N PHE A 616 5.30 0.95 1.37
CA PHE A 616 5.92 0.57 0.11
C PHE A 616 7.44 0.82 0.19
N LEU A 617 8.25 -0.23 0.05
CA LEU A 617 9.71 -0.14 0.10
C LEU A 617 10.33 -0.63 -1.20
N ARG A 618 10.92 0.27 -1.97
CA ARG A 618 11.73 -0.06 -3.15
C ARG A 618 13.18 -0.30 -2.76
N ILE A 619 13.71 -1.45 -3.13
CA ILE A 619 15.10 -1.85 -2.88
C ILE A 619 15.85 -1.82 -4.21
N ALA A 620 16.87 -0.98 -4.27
CA ALA A 620 17.67 -0.73 -5.46
C ALA A 620 19.17 -0.79 -5.16
N HIS A 621 19.95 -1.04 -6.19
CA HIS A 621 21.42 -0.99 -6.20
C HIS A 621 21.90 -0.37 -7.51
N ARG A 622 21.21 0.71 -7.96
CA ARG A 622 21.42 1.33 -9.27
C ARG A 622 22.80 1.99 -9.36
N ALA A 623 23.19 2.32 -10.59
CA ALA A 623 24.34 3.15 -10.93
C ALA A 623 24.13 4.65 -10.61
N GLU A 624 23.44 4.93 -9.52
CA GLU A 624 23.07 6.27 -9.05
C GLU A 624 23.68 6.53 -7.66
N PRO A 625 23.86 7.78 -7.23
CA PRO A 625 24.33 8.07 -5.87
C PRO A 625 23.48 7.34 -4.81
N PRO A 626 24.08 6.69 -3.80
CA PRO A 626 23.35 6.05 -2.73
C PRO A 626 22.39 7.01 -2.03
N ILE A 627 21.16 6.56 -1.77
CA ILE A 627 20.07 7.40 -1.27
C ILE A 627 19.10 6.61 -0.39
N VAL A 628 18.53 7.28 0.61
CA VAL A 628 17.28 6.85 1.27
C VAL A 628 16.19 7.86 0.86
N GLY A 629 15.57 7.58 -0.28
CA GLY A 629 14.64 8.47 -0.99
C GLY A 629 13.24 8.41 -0.42
N TYR A 630 12.61 9.57 -0.26
CA TYR A 630 11.19 9.70 0.12
C TYR A 630 10.53 10.82 -0.70
N TYR A 631 9.20 10.76 -0.86
CA TYR A 631 8.49 11.78 -1.62
C TYR A 631 8.56 13.17 -0.97
N PHE A 632 8.86 14.19 -1.78
CA PHE A 632 8.77 15.62 -1.43
C PHE A 632 7.44 15.92 -0.74
N SER A 633 7.46 16.59 0.42
CA SER A 633 6.32 16.84 1.34
C SER A 633 5.81 15.67 2.21
N SER A 634 6.32 14.45 2.06
CA SER A 634 5.92 13.32 2.91
C SER A 634 6.61 13.36 4.27
N ALA A 635 5.97 13.96 5.28
CA ALA A 635 6.50 13.99 6.65
C ALA A 635 6.69 12.58 7.24
N ALA A 636 5.80 11.64 6.92
CA ALA A 636 5.94 10.24 7.32
C ALA A 636 7.11 9.56 6.61
N GLY A 637 7.22 9.74 5.28
CA GLY A 637 8.35 9.24 4.48
C GLY A 637 9.69 9.77 4.98
N ARG A 638 9.79 11.07 5.29
CA ARG A 638 10.99 11.69 5.86
C ARG A 638 11.39 11.07 7.19
N ARG A 639 10.45 10.91 8.14
CA ARG A 639 10.73 10.27 9.44
C ARG A 639 11.18 8.84 9.26
N TRP A 640 10.56 8.10 8.34
CA TRP A 640 10.94 6.73 8.05
C TRP A 640 12.33 6.65 7.41
N ALA A 641 12.64 7.51 6.44
CA ALA A 641 13.97 7.63 5.82
C ALA A 641 15.06 7.93 6.85
N ASP A 642 14.82 8.91 7.73
CA ASP A 642 15.69 9.27 8.84
C ASP A 642 15.95 8.07 9.79
N ALA A 643 14.90 7.30 10.10
CA ALA A 643 15.01 6.11 10.94
C ALA A 643 15.78 4.98 10.26
N THR A 644 15.58 4.79 8.96
CA THR A 644 16.28 3.80 8.13
C THR A 644 17.78 4.11 8.08
N ALA A 645 18.17 5.36 7.77
CA ALA A 645 19.57 5.78 7.74
C ALA A 645 20.25 5.57 9.11
N ARG A 646 19.59 5.95 10.22
CA ARG A 646 20.11 5.70 11.57
C ARG A 646 20.30 4.21 11.88
N THR A 647 19.35 3.37 11.46
CA THR A 647 19.39 1.92 11.73
C THR A 647 20.51 1.24 10.95
N LEU A 648 20.70 1.60 9.67
CA LEU A 648 21.84 1.16 8.86
C LEU A 648 23.17 1.53 9.53
N GLY A 649 23.32 2.81 9.93
CA GLY A 649 24.54 3.30 10.57
C GLY A 649 24.83 2.60 11.90
N ALA A 650 23.80 2.34 12.71
CA ALA A 650 23.95 1.66 14.01
C ALA A 650 24.40 0.20 13.86
N LEU A 651 24.07 -0.47 12.74
CA LEU A 651 24.58 -1.81 12.42
C LEU A 651 25.95 -1.79 11.70
N GLY A 652 26.48 -0.61 11.38
CA GLY A 652 27.75 -0.43 10.67
C GLY A 652 27.65 -0.66 9.15
N LEU A 653 26.46 -0.50 8.59
CA LEU A 653 26.19 -0.60 7.15
C LEU A 653 26.28 0.79 6.48
N PRO A 654 26.42 0.84 5.14
CA PRO A 654 26.27 2.09 4.40
C PRO A 654 24.94 2.78 4.72
N ALA A 655 25.02 4.01 5.19
CA ALA A 655 23.88 4.80 5.64
C ALA A 655 23.81 6.09 4.81
N PRO A 656 23.26 6.04 3.58
CA PRO A 656 23.11 7.24 2.78
C PRO A 656 22.21 8.26 3.48
N ALA A 657 22.45 9.54 3.20
CA ALA A 657 21.62 10.60 3.73
C ALA A 657 20.18 10.48 3.17
N PRO A 658 19.15 10.66 4.00
CA PRO A 658 17.79 10.85 3.53
C PRO A 658 17.70 12.04 2.58
N ALA A 659 17.03 11.87 1.45
CA ALA A 659 16.82 12.93 0.48
C ALA A 659 15.46 12.80 -0.22
N GLU A 660 14.98 13.91 -0.75
CA GLU A 660 13.74 13.93 -1.52
C GLU A 660 13.95 13.22 -2.86
N ASP A 661 12.96 12.44 -3.25
CA ASP A 661 12.97 11.70 -4.50
C ASP A 661 11.58 11.74 -5.15
N ALA A 662 11.60 11.74 -6.47
CA ALA A 662 10.46 11.92 -7.33
C ALA A 662 10.20 10.68 -8.20
N GLN A 663 10.75 9.51 -7.87
CA GLN A 663 10.39 8.29 -8.63
C GLN A 663 8.89 8.01 -8.50
N TYR A 664 8.28 7.59 -9.60
CA TYR A 664 6.84 7.48 -9.73
C TYR A 664 6.16 6.69 -8.59
N PRO A 665 6.64 5.50 -8.16
CA PRO A 665 5.97 4.77 -7.08
C PRO A 665 6.00 5.49 -5.72
N LEU A 666 7.00 6.32 -5.43
CA LEU A 666 7.02 7.09 -4.18
C LEU A 666 5.97 8.19 -4.19
N GLN A 667 5.72 8.79 -5.36
CA GLN A 667 4.72 9.85 -5.51
C GLN A 667 3.28 9.31 -5.53
N GLN A 668 3.08 8.12 -6.12
CA GLN A 668 1.76 7.64 -6.52
C GLN A 668 1.22 6.50 -5.66
N THR A 669 1.98 5.97 -4.70
CA THR A 669 1.40 5.10 -3.68
C THR A 669 0.63 5.92 -2.66
N SER A 670 -0.52 5.41 -2.19
CA SER A 670 -1.35 6.10 -1.20
C SER A 670 -0.82 6.02 0.23
N CYS A 671 0.22 5.22 0.45
CA CYS A 671 0.87 5.00 1.73
C CYS A 671 2.28 5.61 1.76
N PRO A 672 2.89 5.79 2.95
CA PRO A 672 4.28 6.19 3.02
C PRO A 672 5.19 5.21 2.26
N ALA A 673 6.00 5.77 1.36
CA ALA A 673 6.89 5.02 0.49
C ALA A 673 8.33 5.47 0.65
N LEU A 674 9.24 4.51 0.48
CA LEU A 674 10.68 4.72 0.56
C LEU A 674 11.37 4.00 -0.59
N ALA A 675 12.39 4.62 -1.18
CA ALA A 675 13.36 3.95 -2.03
C ALA A 675 14.72 3.93 -1.34
N ILE A 676 15.33 2.75 -1.26
CA ILE A 676 16.68 2.61 -0.73
C ILE A 676 17.62 2.14 -1.83
N SER A 677 18.72 2.86 -1.99
CA SER A 677 19.91 2.40 -2.69
C SER A 677 21.10 2.56 -1.77
N ALA A 678 21.39 1.55 -0.94
CA ALA A 678 22.44 1.63 0.08
C ALA A 678 23.85 1.62 -0.53
N ALA A 679 24.01 0.99 -1.69
CA ALA A 679 25.25 0.88 -2.43
C ALA A 679 24.99 0.86 -3.94
N ARG A 680 26.07 0.99 -4.71
CA ARG A 680 26.08 1.03 -6.17
C ARG A 680 26.62 -0.26 -6.74
N VAL A 681 25.90 -0.92 -7.65
CA VAL A 681 26.44 -2.15 -8.27
C VAL A 681 27.58 -1.85 -9.26
N ASP A 682 27.61 -0.65 -9.85
CA ASP A 682 28.61 -0.26 -10.86
C ASP A 682 29.95 0.22 -10.26
N ASP A 683 29.99 0.52 -8.95
CA ASP A 683 31.23 0.84 -8.24
C ASP A 683 31.94 -0.46 -7.82
N PRO A 684 33.19 -0.73 -8.24
CA PRO A 684 33.87 -1.99 -7.95
C PRO A 684 33.98 -2.32 -6.46
N ARG A 685 34.18 -1.31 -5.59
CA ARG A 685 34.29 -1.53 -4.14
C ARG A 685 32.94 -1.90 -3.52
N SER A 686 31.88 -1.29 -4.02
CA SER A 686 30.50 -1.55 -3.62
C SER A 686 30.03 -2.92 -4.13
N GLU A 687 30.31 -3.29 -5.38
CA GLU A 687 30.02 -4.63 -5.92
C GLU A 687 30.67 -5.72 -5.05
N VAL A 688 31.98 -5.59 -4.76
CA VAL A 688 32.69 -6.53 -3.88
C VAL A 688 32.05 -6.63 -2.50
N ARG A 689 31.55 -5.51 -1.94
CA ARG A 689 30.87 -5.50 -0.63
C ARG A 689 29.51 -6.20 -0.69
N LEU A 690 28.71 -5.94 -1.71
CA LEU A 690 27.39 -6.54 -1.90
C LEU A 690 27.46 -8.06 -2.11
N LEU A 691 28.57 -8.55 -2.68
CA LEU A 691 28.84 -9.96 -2.88
C LEU A 691 29.53 -10.65 -1.69
N GLN A 692 29.86 -9.92 -0.60
CA GLN A 692 30.42 -10.57 0.59
C GLN A 692 29.39 -11.48 1.28
N PRO A 693 29.84 -12.57 1.95
CA PRO A 693 28.98 -13.38 2.79
C PRO A 693 28.19 -12.53 3.80
N GLY A 694 26.90 -12.84 3.94
CA GLY A 694 25.96 -12.14 4.82
C GLY A 694 25.58 -10.70 4.46
N ALA A 695 26.16 -10.07 3.43
CA ALA A 695 25.94 -8.65 3.14
C ALA A 695 24.46 -8.29 2.90
N LEU A 696 23.78 -9.00 1.99
CA LEU A 696 22.37 -8.77 1.69
C LEU A 696 21.45 -9.09 2.87
N ARG A 697 21.82 -10.06 3.73
CA ARG A 697 21.06 -10.37 4.95
C ARG A 697 21.19 -9.28 5.98
N ALA A 698 22.39 -8.72 6.15
CA ALA A 698 22.60 -7.60 7.05
C ALA A 698 21.80 -6.36 6.62
N GLU A 699 21.79 -6.05 5.32
CA GLU A 699 20.95 -4.98 4.77
C GLU A 699 19.46 -5.25 4.98
N ALA A 700 18.97 -6.43 4.62
CA ALA A 700 17.58 -6.82 4.83
C ALA A 700 17.18 -6.78 6.32
N TYR A 701 18.08 -7.17 7.23
CA TYR A 701 17.82 -7.11 8.66
C TYR A 701 17.77 -5.66 9.18
N ALA A 702 18.62 -4.77 8.66
CA ALA A 702 18.55 -3.34 8.96
C ALA A 702 17.22 -2.72 8.52
N LEU A 703 16.74 -3.08 7.33
CA LEU A 703 15.44 -2.65 6.81
C LEU A 703 14.28 -3.19 7.64
N PHE A 704 14.36 -4.45 8.07
CA PHE A 704 13.41 -5.06 9.01
C PHE A 704 13.32 -4.26 10.31
N LEU A 705 14.47 -3.95 10.93
CA LEU A 705 14.52 -3.17 12.16
C LEU A 705 14.00 -1.74 11.99
N ALA A 706 14.33 -1.10 10.86
CA ALA A 706 13.86 0.25 10.56
C ALA A 706 12.33 0.31 10.46
N LEU A 707 11.71 -0.67 9.78
CA LEU A 707 10.25 -0.82 9.71
C LEU A 707 9.65 -1.10 11.08
N ALA A 708 10.21 -2.04 11.85
CA ALA A 708 9.69 -2.37 13.17
C ALA A 708 9.71 -1.15 14.11
N ARG A 709 10.79 -0.35 14.09
CA ARG A 709 10.91 0.89 14.87
C ARG A 709 9.96 1.99 14.41
N GLU A 710 9.49 1.93 13.18
CA GLU A 710 8.51 2.89 12.67
C GLU A 710 7.17 2.76 13.39
N TRP A 711 6.70 1.53 13.60
CA TRP A 711 5.44 1.25 14.31
C TRP A 711 5.61 1.13 15.82
N ALA A 712 6.83 0.90 16.30
CA ALA A 712 7.16 0.88 17.74
C ALA A 712 8.28 1.87 18.08
N PRO A 713 8.06 3.20 17.94
CA PRO A 713 9.09 4.20 18.15
C PRO A 713 9.57 4.32 19.60
N ALA A 714 8.79 3.82 20.56
CA ALA A 714 9.15 3.77 21.98
C ALA A 714 9.91 2.49 22.37
N ALA A 715 9.99 1.50 21.47
CA ALA A 715 10.64 0.23 21.79
C ALA A 715 12.15 0.39 21.90
N ASN A 716 12.72 -0.11 22.99
CA ASN A 716 14.16 -0.13 23.21
C ASN A 716 14.72 -1.50 22.87
N TRP A 717 15.22 -1.66 21.64
CA TRP A 717 15.89 -2.89 21.20
C TRP A 717 17.41 -2.67 21.17
N PRO A 718 18.14 -3.05 22.23
CA PRO A 718 19.58 -2.89 22.29
C PRO A 718 20.26 -3.74 21.23
N LEU A 719 21.34 -3.20 20.66
CA LEU A 719 22.17 -3.91 19.68
C LEU A 719 23.19 -4.79 20.39
N ASP A 720 23.40 -5.97 19.85
CA ASP A 720 24.34 -6.98 20.31
C ASP A 720 25.04 -7.66 19.12
N SER A 721 25.99 -8.55 19.39
CA SER A 721 26.78 -9.21 18.36
C SER A 721 27.26 -10.60 18.76
N ILE A 722 27.28 -11.51 17.78
CA ILE A 722 27.85 -12.85 17.91
C ILE A 722 29.08 -12.95 17.00
N ARG A 723 30.15 -13.57 17.51
CA ARG A 723 31.33 -13.93 16.72
C ARG A 723 31.42 -15.43 16.56
N VAL A 724 31.50 -15.88 15.31
CA VAL A 724 31.67 -17.31 14.97
C VAL A 724 33.10 -17.55 14.47
N ARG A 725 33.74 -18.58 15.01
CA ARG A 725 35.09 -18.98 14.63
C ARG A 725 35.17 -20.49 14.36
N ALA A 726 36.05 -20.89 13.45
CA ALA A 726 36.51 -22.26 13.27
C ALA A 726 38.03 -22.30 13.42
N ASP A 727 38.55 -23.18 14.27
CA ASP A 727 39.99 -23.32 14.55
C ASP A 727 40.68 -21.97 14.89
N GLY A 728 40.02 -21.16 15.72
CA GLY A 728 40.51 -19.84 16.14
C GLY A 728 40.45 -18.75 15.06
N ARG A 729 39.99 -19.04 13.84
CA ARG A 729 39.86 -18.07 12.74
C ARG A 729 38.41 -17.64 12.55
N PRO A 730 38.15 -16.38 12.15
CA PRO A 730 36.81 -15.94 11.77
C PRO A 730 36.15 -16.85 10.73
N LEU A 731 34.88 -17.17 10.94
CA LEU A 731 34.11 -17.99 10.02
C LEU A 731 33.10 -17.13 9.26
N PRO A 732 33.39 -16.68 8.03
CA PRO A 732 32.43 -15.94 7.22
C PRO A 732 31.38 -16.87 6.60
N GLY A 733 30.17 -16.35 6.43
CA GLY A 733 29.05 -17.09 5.82
C GLY A 733 28.36 -18.10 6.73
N ALA A 734 28.69 -18.13 8.03
CA ALA A 734 28.05 -19.02 8.99
C ALA A 734 26.63 -18.53 9.28
N ALA A 735 25.65 -19.42 9.21
CA ALA A 735 24.25 -19.08 9.50
C ALA A 735 24.03 -18.95 11.01
N VAL A 736 23.39 -17.85 11.41
CA VAL A 736 23.03 -17.57 12.81
C VAL A 736 21.53 -17.35 12.89
N VAL A 737 20.81 -18.31 13.48
CA VAL A 737 19.34 -18.26 13.60
C VAL A 737 18.96 -17.78 15.00
N LEU A 738 18.32 -16.62 15.09
CA LEU A 738 17.80 -16.05 16.34
C LEU A 738 16.34 -16.46 16.56
N GLY A 739 16.01 -16.96 17.75
CA GLY A 739 14.62 -17.26 18.14
C GLY A 739 13.90 -18.23 17.18
N ARG A 740 14.68 -19.06 16.45
CA ARG A 740 14.24 -19.98 15.39
C ARG A 740 13.65 -19.31 14.12
N SER A 741 13.68 -17.99 14.04
CA SER A 741 12.86 -17.24 13.07
C SER A 741 13.65 -16.24 12.22
N LEU A 742 14.71 -15.63 12.78
CA LEU A 742 15.51 -14.62 12.10
C LEU A 742 16.88 -15.20 11.75
N LEU A 743 17.05 -15.58 10.47
CA LEU A 743 18.30 -16.11 9.94
C LEU A 743 19.23 -14.99 9.49
N LEU A 744 20.30 -14.78 10.23
CA LEU A 744 21.41 -13.89 9.87
C LEU A 744 22.61 -14.70 9.38
N GLU A 745 23.65 -14.02 8.93
CA GLU A 745 24.86 -14.66 8.42
C GLU A 745 26.08 -13.80 8.76
N THR A 746 27.18 -14.44 9.13
CA THR A 746 28.41 -13.74 9.54
C THR A 746 29.13 -13.09 8.36
N GLY A 747 29.63 -11.87 8.60
CA GLY A 747 30.47 -11.15 7.65
C GLY A 747 31.88 -11.72 7.52
N PRO A 748 32.74 -11.08 6.70
CA PRO A 748 34.14 -11.50 6.46
C PRO A 748 35.00 -11.67 7.71
N ASP A 749 34.67 -10.95 8.78
CA ASP A 749 35.34 -10.94 10.08
C ASP A 749 34.73 -11.91 11.11
N GLY A 750 33.77 -12.73 10.68
CA GLY A 750 33.08 -13.74 11.48
C GLY A 750 32.01 -13.14 12.41
N TRP A 751 31.71 -11.85 12.29
CA TRP A 751 30.75 -11.17 13.14
C TRP A 751 29.37 -11.06 12.50
N VAL A 752 28.35 -11.05 13.36
CA VAL A 752 26.99 -10.63 13.02
C VAL A 752 26.46 -9.71 14.12
N ARG A 753 25.80 -8.62 13.73
CA ARG A 753 25.14 -7.69 14.67
C ARG A 753 23.63 -7.83 14.55
N PHE A 754 22.94 -7.74 15.68
CA PHE A 754 21.48 -7.84 15.73
C PHE A 754 20.91 -7.00 16.87
N ALA A 755 19.60 -6.79 16.88
CA ALA A 755 18.88 -6.18 18.00
C ALA A 755 18.12 -7.25 18.77
N HIS A 756 18.11 -7.15 20.10
CA HIS A 756 17.21 -7.95 20.94
C HIS A 756 15.80 -7.38 20.82
N THR A 757 15.04 -7.90 19.85
CA THR A 757 13.69 -7.41 19.50
C THR A 757 12.58 -8.00 20.37
N GLU A 758 12.93 -8.93 21.26
CA GLU A 758 12.02 -9.69 22.08
C GLU A 758 12.43 -9.62 23.56
N PRO A 759 11.48 -9.64 24.51
CA PRO A 759 11.81 -9.73 25.92
C PRO A 759 12.40 -11.12 26.27
N GLY A 760 13.11 -11.19 27.40
CA GLY A 760 13.65 -12.44 27.96
C GLY A 760 14.84 -13.04 27.22
N PRO A 761 15.29 -14.25 27.61
CA PRO A 761 16.41 -14.92 26.96
C PRO A 761 16.12 -15.24 25.50
N LEU A 762 17.14 -15.11 24.66
CA LEU A 762 17.08 -15.37 23.21
C LEU A 762 18.02 -16.52 22.85
N ARG A 763 17.50 -17.64 22.34
CA ARG A 763 18.33 -18.69 21.74
C ARG A 763 18.89 -18.25 20.38
N ALA A 764 20.19 -18.41 20.21
CA ALA A 764 20.88 -18.30 18.94
C ALA A 764 21.48 -19.66 18.55
N ARG A 765 21.19 -20.13 17.34
CA ARG A 765 21.75 -21.38 16.79
C ARG A 765 22.71 -21.05 15.66
N VAL A 766 23.92 -21.59 15.72
CA VAL A 766 24.92 -21.48 14.66
C VAL A 766 24.91 -22.76 13.82
N GLU A 767 24.72 -22.60 12.51
CA GLU A 767 24.68 -23.69 11.54
C GLU A 767 25.76 -23.44 10.46
N ASP A 768 26.76 -24.32 10.41
CA ASP A 768 27.78 -24.31 9.37
C ASP A 768 28.31 -25.73 9.17
N PRO A 769 28.45 -26.25 7.92
CA PRO A 769 29.01 -27.59 7.68
C PRO A 769 30.42 -27.81 8.24
N ARG A 770 31.16 -26.73 8.50
CA ARG A 770 32.53 -26.74 9.03
C ARG A 770 32.58 -26.79 10.56
N LEU A 771 31.45 -26.59 11.25
CA LEU A 771 31.35 -26.58 12.71
C LEU A 771 30.33 -27.61 13.20
N PRO A 772 30.51 -28.19 14.40
CA PRO A 772 29.41 -28.85 15.08
C PRO A 772 28.30 -27.83 15.36
N ALA A 773 27.04 -28.26 15.29
CA ALA A 773 25.92 -27.40 15.62
C ALA A 773 26.05 -26.89 17.06
N ALA A 774 25.96 -25.57 17.23
CA ALA A 774 26.08 -24.91 18.53
C ALA A 774 24.81 -24.09 18.81
N GLU A 775 24.29 -24.21 20.03
CA GLU A 775 23.20 -23.36 20.54
C GLU A 775 23.70 -22.54 21.72
N LEU A 776 23.32 -21.25 21.73
CA LEU A 776 23.72 -20.29 22.76
C LEU A 776 22.45 -19.63 23.30
N LEU A 777 22.33 -19.57 24.63
CA LEU A 777 21.25 -18.84 25.29
C LEU A 777 21.77 -17.46 25.67
N LEU A 778 21.12 -16.41 25.17
CA LEU A 778 21.51 -15.02 25.41
C LEU A 778 20.63 -14.41 26.51
N ASP A 779 21.16 -14.26 27.72
CA ASP A 779 20.56 -13.53 28.86
C ASP A 779 21.26 -12.14 28.99
N PHE A 780 20.48 -11.04 29.02
CA PHE A 780 20.86 -9.59 28.96
C PHE A 780 22.20 -9.07 29.60
N PRO A 781 22.67 -7.80 29.34
CA PRO A 781 22.46 -6.89 28.20
C PRO A 781 23.76 -6.36 27.51
N ARG A 782 24.97 -6.89 27.79
CA ARG A 782 26.20 -6.63 27.01
C ARG A 782 27.18 -7.78 27.15
N GLY A 783 27.50 -8.47 26.05
CA GLY A 783 28.55 -9.50 26.04
C GLY A 783 28.76 -10.09 24.66
N VAL A 784 30.01 -10.35 24.30
CA VAL A 784 30.36 -11.11 23.09
C VAL A 784 30.11 -12.58 23.39
N VAL A 785 29.27 -13.21 22.58
CA VAL A 785 29.08 -14.66 22.64
C VAL A 785 29.96 -15.30 21.58
N GLU A 786 31.05 -15.95 22.03
CA GLU A 786 31.98 -16.69 21.18
C GLU A 786 31.47 -18.12 20.99
N ALA A 787 31.10 -18.47 19.76
CA ALA A 787 30.87 -19.86 19.39
C ALA A 787 32.19 -20.46 18.87
N GLY A 788 32.74 -21.42 19.62
CA GLY A 788 33.90 -22.24 19.24
C GLY A 788 33.62 -23.72 19.55
N PRO A 789 34.44 -24.66 19.03
CA PRO A 789 34.36 -26.06 19.45
C PRO A 789 34.48 -26.09 20.97
N ALA A 790 33.59 -26.85 21.63
CA ALA A 790 33.67 -27.07 23.06
C ALA A 790 35.08 -27.60 23.40
N ASP A 791 35.93 -26.74 23.97
CA ASP A 791 37.10 -27.23 24.68
C ASP A 791 36.57 -28.10 25.83
N ARG A 792 37.19 -29.28 25.97
CA ARG A 792 36.83 -30.39 26.85
C ARG A 792 36.56 -29.99 28.30
#